data_AF-B4HQU9-F1
#
_entry.id   AF-B4HQU9-F1
#
_cell.length_a   1.000
_cell.length_b   1.000
_cell.length_c   1.000
_cell.angle_alpha   90.00
_cell.angle_beta   90.00
_cell.angle_gamma   90.00
#
_symmetry.space_group_name_H-M   'P 1'
#
loop_
_entity.id
_entity.type
_entity.pdbx_description
1 polymer ?
#
loop_
_entity_poly.entity_id
_entity_poly.type
_entity_poly.pdbx_seq_one_letter_code
_entity_poly.pdbx_strand_id
1 'polypeptide(L)'
;MASSKELCSIREWAPLTEVIERIPARLQRGFFPANLNLTCVDATEEFLAMGSDAGIVFWYNRHTGEMQKLKAEVATRITCVRVVNSVEYMVAAGCANGQVSIFQIQKELPRDLDLVAPCTKSRPIERYTIRDLHKCVISCCEWSKNGMKLYSGDRQGVVVLTELDYQAVHPQTTALKIRTGRHVPKLGVMLVGWGGNNGSTLTAALEANRRQLKWRKRTGVQEANWYGSITQASTVFIGSDEAGGDVYVPMKELLPMVEPDNIVVDGWDISGFHLGDAMRRAEVLDVALQDQIYDQLAQLRPRPSIYDPDFIAANQSDRADNVIRGTRLEQYEQIRKDIRDFRERSGVDSVIVLWTANTERFADVQPGLNTTSQELIASLKANQSEVSPSTIFAMASIAEGCTYINGSPQNTFVPGLIQLAEEKNVFIAGDDFKSGQTKIKSVLVDFLVGAGIKPVSIASYNHLGNNDGKNLSAPQQFRSKEISKSNVVDDMVASNRLLYGPDEHPDHVVVIKYVPYVGDSKRAMDEYTSEIMMGGHNTLVIHNTCEDSLLATPLILDLVILGELSTRIQLRSAEKESAPWVPFKPVLSLLSYLCKAPLVPQGSQVVNSLFRQRAAIENILRGCIGLPPISHMTLEQRFDFSTITNEPPLKRVKILGQPCSVESVTNGKKLHANGHTNGSAKLATNGNGH
;
A
#
# COMPACT_ATOMS: atom_id res chain seq x y z
N MET A 1 -52.50 -34.16 -25.81
CA MET A 1 -53.32 -34.11 -24.60
C MET A 1 -52.79 -32.99 -23.71
N ALA A 2 -53.66 -32.16 -23.17
CA ALA A 2 -53.33 -30.89 -22.53
C ALA A 2 -52.25 -31.01 -21.44
N SER A 3 -51.22 -30.18 -21.59
CA SER A 3 -50.23 -29.81 -20.59
C SER A 3 -50.93 -29.02 -19.48
N SER A 4 -50.88 -29.50 -18.24
CA SER A 4 -50.99 -28.71 -17.02
C SER A 4 -50.89 -29.65 -15.82
N LYS A 5 -49.68 -29.84 -15.28
CA LYS A 5 -49.59 -29.99 -13.83
C LYS A 5 -49.98 -28.61 -13.30
N GLU A 6 -51.28 -28.43 -13.05
CA GLU A 6 -51.84 -27.32 -12.28
C GLU A 6 -51.33 -27.48 -10.83
N LEU A 7 -50.01 -27.33 -10.66
CA LEU A 7 -49.31 -27.38 -9.39
C LEU A 7 -49.63 -26.07 -8.67
N CYS A 8 -50.51 -26.17 -7.67
CA CYS A 8 -50.63 -25.28 -6.51
C CYS A 8 -50.41 -23.77 -6.76
N SER A 9 -50.92 -23.24 -7.87
CA SER A 9 -50.98 -21.79 -8.02
C SER A 9 -52.02 -21.28 -7.03
N ILE A 10 -51.55 -20.76 -5.90
CA ILE A 10 -52.39 -20.02 -4.95
C ILE A 10 -53.06 -18.91 -5.77
N ARG A 11 -54.34 -19.09 -6.09
CA ARG A 11 -55.15 -18.11 -6.82
C ARG A 11 -55.64 -17.07 -5.85
N GLU A 12 -55.80 -15.84 -6.34
CA GLU A 12 -56.47 -14.80 -5.58
C GLU A 12 -57.84 -15.34 -5.11
N TRP A 13 -58.15 -15.20 -3.82
CA TRP A 13 -59.39 -15.68 -3.17
C TRP A 13 -59.53 -17.21 -2.97
N ALA A 14 -58.51 -18.02 -3.27
CA ALA A 14 -58.51 -19.44 -2.90
C ALA A 14 -58.15 -19.64 -1.41
N PRO A 15 -58.83 -20.55 -0.68
CA PRO A 15 -58.49 -20.82 0.71
C PRO A 15 -57.11 -21.46 0.83
N LEU A 16 -56.30 -21.00 1.80
CA LEU A 16 -54.95 -21.53 2.08
C LEU A 16 -54.97 -22.87 2.85
N THR A 17 -56.02 -23.67 2.70
CA THR A 17 -56.27 -24.87 3.50
C THR A 17 -55.08 -25.83 3.47
N GLU A 18 -54.49 -26.07 2.29
CA GLU A 18 -53.32 -26.95 2.15
C GLU A 18 -52.09 -26.45 2.91
N VAL A 19 -51.86 -25.14 2.92
CA VAL A 19 -50.73 -24.53 3.63
C VAL A 19 -50.94 -24.62 5.14
N ILE A 20 -52.17 -24.34 5.60
CA ILE A 20 -52.54 -24.35 7.02
C ILE A 20 -52.54 -25.77 7.59
N GLU A 21 -53.00 -26.79 6.84
CA GLU A 21 -52.99 -28.19 7.30
C GLU A 21 -51.57 -28.74 7.54
N ARG A 22 -50.56 -28.17 6.86
CA ARG A 22 -49.14 -28.52 7.08
C ARG A 22 -48.55 -27.86 8.34
N ILE A 23 -49.25 -26.92 8.94
CA ILE A 23 -48.82 -26.21 10.15
C ILE A 23 -49.54 -26.82 11.37
N PRO A 24 -48.81 -27.27 12.40
CA PRO A 24 -49.44 -27.91 13.55
C PRO A 24 -50.29 -26.92 14.34
N ALA A 25 -51.55 -27.24 14.62
CA ALA A 25 -52.45 -26.40 15.40
C ALA A 25 -52.00 -26.19 16.86
N ARG A 26 -51.20 -27.13 17.39
CA ARG A 26 -50.63 -27.08 18.74
C ARG A 26 -49.17 -27.48 18.73
N LEU A 27 -48.36 -26.82 19.55
CA LEU A 27 -46.96 -27.16 19.83
C LEU A 27 -46.78 -27.44 21.32
N GLN A 28 -45.86 -28.33 21.68
CA GLN A 28 -45.46 -28.50 23.08
C GLN A 28 -44.66 -27.27 23.54
N ARG A 29 -45.14 -26.60 24.59
CA ARG A 29 -44.48 -25.47 25.21
C ARG A 29 -44.34 -25.76 26.71
N GLY A 30 -43.23 -26.37 27.11
CA GLY A 30 -43.08 -26.96 28.43
C GLY A 30 -43.90 -28.25 28.57
N PHE A 31 -44.53 -28.47 29.73
CA PHE A 31 -45.30 -29.69 30.03
C PHE A 31 -46.70 -29.76 29.42
N PHE A 32 -47.21 -28.66 28.84
CA PHE A 32 -48.55 -28.60 28.27
C PHE A 32 -48.54 -28.19 26.78
N PRO A 33 -49.43 -28.74 25.95
CA PRO A 33 -49.60 -28.27 24.58
C PRO A 33 -50.26 -26.89 24.56
N ALA A 34 -49.69 -25.97 23.79
CA ALA A 34 -50.23 -24.63 23.56
C ALA A 34 -50.70 -24.48 22.11
N ASN A 35 -51.75 -23.69 21.88
CA ASN A 35 -52.18 -23.34 20.53
C ASN A 35 -51.09 -22.52 19.83
N LEU A 36 -50.81 -22.85 18.57
CA LEU A 36 -49.87 -22.11 17.73
C LEU A 36 -50.61 -21.04 16.95
N ASN A 37 -50.15 -19.80 17.03
CA ASN A 37 -50.72 -18.70 16.24
C ASN A 37 -49.71 -18.20 15.21
N LEU A 38 -50.16 -18.03 13.97
CA LEU A 38 -49.41 -17.30 12.94
C LEU A 38 -49.56 -15.80 13.20
N THR A 39 -48.47 -15.06 13.06
CA THR A 39 -48.39 -13.67 13.54
C THR A 39 -48.06 -12.66 12.45
N CYS A 40 -47.39 -13.09 11.39
CA CYS A 40 -47.03 -12.27 10.24
C CYS A 40 -46.74 -13.17 9.03
N VAL A 41 -46.82 -12.62 7.84
CA VAL A 41 -46.53 -13.34 6.60
C VAL A 41 -45.79 -12.43 5.63
N ASP A 42 -44.93 -13.03 4.82
CA ASP A 42 -44.36 -12.41 3.63
C ASP A 42 -44.28 -13.44 2.50
N ALA A 43 -44.19 -12.98 1.25
CA ALA A 43 -44.30 -13.85 0.09
C ALA A 43 -43.37 -13.43 -1.05
N THR A 44 -42.86 -14.41 -1.79
CA THR A 44 -42.24 -14.26 -3.10
C THR A 44 -43.05 -15.01 -4.15
N GLU A 45 -42.65 -14.95 -5.42
CA GLU A 45 -43.25 -15.76 -6.48
C GLU A 45 -43.21 -17.25 -6.14
N GLU A 46 -42.13 -17.71 -5.51
CA GLU A 46 -41.86 -19.13 -5.26
C GLU A 46 -42.19 -19.60 -3.85
N PHE A 47 -42.16 -18.72 -2.84
CA PHE A 47 -42.25 -19.11 -1.43
C PHE A 47 -43.20 -18.24 -0.61
N LEU A 48 -43.73 -18.83 0.46
CA LEU A 48 -44.45 -18.15 1.54
C LEU A 48 -43.67 -18.31 2.84
N ALA A 49 -43.46 -17.22 3.57
CA ALA A 49 -42.81 -17.21 4.88
C ALA A 49 -43.80 -16.74 5.94
N MET A 50 -44.19 -17.62 6.86
CA MET A 50 -45.17 -17.31 7.91
C MET A 50 -44.53 -17.38 9.30
N GLY A 51 -44.47 -16.25 10.00
CA GLY A 51 -43.99 -16.17 11.38
C GLY A 51 -45.03 -16.64 12.39
N SER A 52 -44.60 -17.13 13.55
CA SER A 52 -45.47 -17.63 14.61
C SER A 52 -45.14 -17.07 15.99
N ASP A 53 -46.08 -17.25 16.93
CA ASP A 53 -45.91 -16.91 18.34
C ASP A 53 -44.97 -17.84 19.14
N ALA A 54 -44.43 -18.86 18.48
CA ALA A 54 -43.49 -19.84 19.01
C ALA A 54 -42.03 -19.65 18.55
N GLY A 55 -41.71 -18.59 17.79
CA GLY A 55 -40.35 -18.34 17.31
C GLY A 55 -39.98 -19.21 16.09
N ILE A 56 -40.96 -19.63 15.31
CA ILE A 56 -40.76 -20.45 14.11
C ILE A 56 -41.29 -19.69 12.89
N VAL A 57 -40.48 -19.59 11.83
CA VAL A 57 -40.94 -19.22 10.49
C VAL A 57 -41.21 -20.50 9.70
N PHE A 58 -42.42 -20.64 9.17
CA PHE A 58 -42.82 -21.70 8.28
C PHE A 58 -42.54 -21.26 6.84
N TRP A 59 -41.57 -21.91 6.20
CA TRP A 59 -41.09 -21.64 4.85
C TRP A 59 -41.72 -22.65 3.89
N TYR A 60 -42.70 -22.20 3.12
CA TYR A 60 -43.51 -23.03 2.23
C TYR A 60 -43.16 -22.79 0.77
N ASN A 61 -42.79 -23.84 0.05
CA ASN A 61 -42.54 -23.80 -1.38
C ASN A 61 -43.86 -23.94 -2.14
N ARG A 62 -44.22 -22.92 -2.93
CA ARG A 62 -45.51 -22.88 -3.67
C ARG A 62 -45.54 -23.83 -4.86
N HIS A 63 -44.38 -24.21 -5.39
CA HIS A 63 -44.25 -25.11 -6.54
C HIS A 63 -44.21 -26.58 -6.14
N THR A 64 -43.50 -26.91 -5.05
CA THR A 64 -43.34 -28.31 -4.61
C THR A 64 -44.33 -28.70 -3.51
N GLY A 65 -44.92 -27.71 -2.83
CA GLY A 65 -45.75 -27.91 -1.65
C GLY A 65 -44.96 -28.19 -0.37
N GLU A 66 -43.62 -28.25 -0.39
CA GLU A 66 -42.84 -28.58 0.79
C GLU A 66 -42.87 -27.48 1.87
N MET A 67 -42.85 -27.89 3.14
CA MET A 67 -42.87 -26.99 4.30
C MET A 67 -41.64 -27.23 5.17
N GLN A 68 -40.81 -26.21 5.33
CA GLN A 68 -39.63 -26.23 6.20
C GLN A 68 -39.82 -25.31 7.41
N LYS A 69 -39.22 -25.67 8.55
CA LYS A 69 -39.32 -24.91 9.81
C LYS A 69 -38.01 -24.20 10.11
N LEU A 70 -38.00 -22.88 10.01
CA LEU A 70 -36.85 -22.04 10.36
C LEU A 70 -37.02 -21.55 11.80
N LYS A 71 -36.23 -22.11 12.72
CA LYS A 71 -36.36 -21.83 14.16
C LYS A 71 -35.45 -20.68 14.56
N ALA A 72 -36.03 -19.63 15.13
CA ALA A 72 -35.27 -18.59 15.81
C ALA A 72 -34.50 -19.19 16.99
N GLU A 73 -33.46 -18.49 17.42
CA GLU A 73 -32.61 -18.96 18.52
C GLU A 73 -33.36 -19.01 19.85
N VAL A 74 -34.21 -18.02 20.10
CA VAL A 74 -35.08 -17.96 21.27
C VAL A 74 -36.53 -18.10 20.81
N ALA A 75 -37.29 -18.97 21.47
CA ALA A 75 -38.70 -19.24 21.17
C ALA A 75 -39.61 -18.09 21.65
N THR A 76 -39.56 -16.97 20.94
CA THR A 76 -40.37 -15.77 21.18
C THR A 76 -41.28 -15.44 20.02
N ARG A 77 -42.34 -14.68 20.28
CA ARG A 77 -43.29 -14.26 19.25
C ARG A 77 -42.58 -13.49 18.13
N ILE A 78 -42.69 -13.98 16.89
CA ILE A 78 -42.24 -13.26 15.69
C ILE A 78 -43.28 -12.20 15.36
N THR A 79 -42.85 -10.99 15.05
CA THR A 79 -43.71 -9.83 14.83
C THR A 79 -43.69 -9.34 13.38
N CYS A 80 -42.59 -9.55 12.67
CA CYS A 80 -42.49 -9.31 11.24
C CYS A 80 -41.58 -10.36 10.59
N VAL A 81 -41.85 -10.65 9.31
CA VAL A 81 -40.99 -11.46 8.45
C VAL A 81 -40.79 -10.71 7.14
N ARG A 82 -39.56 -10.77 6.61
CA ARG A 82 -39.25 -10.28 5.25
C ARG A 82 -38.36 -11.21 4.48
N VAL A 83 -38.69 -11.38 3.20
CA VAL A 83 -38.00 -12.25 2.27
C VAL A 83 -37.45 -11.41 1.13
N VAL A 84 -36.20 -11.66 0.74
CA VAL A 84 -35.66 -11.14 -0.51
C VAL A 84 -35.10 -12.27 -1.36
N ASN A 85 -35.48 -12.25 -2.63
CA ASN A 85 -34.98 -13.15 -3.65
C ASN A 85 -33.74 -12.52 -4.29
N SER A 86 -32.53 -12.93 -3.88
CA SER A 86 -31.26 -12.36 -4.34
C SER A 86 -30.37 -13.43 -4.98
N VAL A 87 -29.08 -13.49 -4.66
CA VAL A 87 -28.22 -14.65 -5.00
C VAL A 87 -28.76 -15.91 -4.29
N GLU A 88 -29.17 -15.76 -3.04
CA GLU A 88 -29.86 -16.77 -2.23
C GLU A 88 -31.19 -16.19 -1.70
N TYR A 89 -32.07 -17.03 -1.13
CA TYR A 89 -33.25 -16.54 -0.42
C TYR A 89 -32.84 -16.13 0.99
N MET A 90 -33.08 -14.87 1.33
CA MET A 90 -32.82 -14.35 2.69
C MET A 90 -34.14 -14.11 3.40
N VAL A 91 -34.29 -14.66 4.60
CA VAL A 91 -35.49 -14.52 5.42
C VAL A 91 -35.13 -13.86 6.74
N ALA A 92 -35.57 -12.62 6.95
CA ALA A 92 -35.46 -11.93 8.23
C ALA A 92 -36.74 -12.13 9.06
N ALA A 93 -36.58 -12.37 10.36
CA ALA A 93 -37.67 -12.53 11.32
C ALA A 93 -37.40 -11.68 12.57
N GLY A 94 -38.16 -10.60 12.73
CA GLY A 94 -38.12 -9.74 13.90
C GLY A 94 -38.97 -10.32 15.04
N CYS A 95 -38.48 -10.23 16.27
CA CYS A 95 -39.10 -10.85 17.45
C CYS A 95 -39.57 -9.82 18.49
N ALA A 96 -40.52 -10.23 19.33
CA ALA A 96 -41.09 -9.38 20.38
C ALA A 96 -40.10 -9.00 21.49
N ASN A 97 -39.00 -9.74 21.64
CA ASN A 97 -37.94 -9.45 22.60
C ASN A 97 -36.84 -8.54 22.04
N GLY A 98 -36.98 -8.01 20.82
CA GLY A 98 -35.96 -7.18 20.16
C GLY A 98 -34.88 -7.96 19.40
N GLN A 99 -34.99 -9.28 19.28
CA GLN A 99 -34.07 -10.06 18.44
C GLN A 99 -34.53 -10.08 16.98
N VAL A 100 -33.57 -10.13 16.07
CA VAL A 100 -33.83 -10.38 14.64
C VAL A 100 -33.05 -11.62 14.22
N SER A 101 -33.76 -12.63 13.71
CA SER A 101 -33.15 -13.84 13.12
C SER A 101 -33.10 -13.71 11.61
N ILE A 102 -31.97 -14.04 11.00
CA ILE A 102 -31.80 -14.07 9.55
C ILE A 102 -31.52 -15.52 9.16
N PHE A 103 -32.25 -16.04 8.18
CA PHE A 103 -32.04 -17.35 7.59
C PHE A 103 -31.59 -17.21 6.15
N GLN A 104 -30.50 -17.89 5.80
CA GLN A 104 -29.92 -17.90 4.46
C GLN A 104 -30.18 -19.27 3.84
N ILE A 105 -30.93 -19.28 2.74
CA ILE A 105 -31.43 -20.49 2.09
C ILE A 105 -30.94 -20.50 0.66
N GLN A 106 -30.10 -21.49 0.32
CA GLN A 106 -29.54 -21.62 -1.01
C GLN A 106 -30.62 -21.92 -2.06
N LYS A 107 -30.43 -21.37 -3.26
CA LYS A 107 -31.25 -21.73 -4.42
C LYS A 107 -30.83 -23.08 -4.97
N GLU A 108 -31.79 -23.87 -5.41
CA GLU A 108 -31.51 -25.07 -6.18
C GLU A 108 -30.97 -24.66 -7.57
N LEU A 109 -29.84 -25.23 -7.98
CA LEU A 109 -29.26 -24.98 -9.29
C LEU A 109 -30.10 -25.66 -10.39
N PRO A 110 -30.22 -25.06 -11.59
CA PRO A 110 -30.78 -25.76 -12.75
C PRO A 110 -29.99 -27.05 -13.05
N ARG A 111 -30.69 -28.12 -13.44
CA ARG A 111 -30.10 -29.46 -13.67
C ARG A 111 -29.01 -29.50 -14.75
N ASP A 112 -28.94 -28.46 -15.55
CA ASP A 112 -28.06 -28.21 -16.67
C ASP A 112 -26.73 -27.53 -16.28
N LEU A 113 -26.63 -27.00 -15.05
CA LEU A 113 -25.41 -26.39 -14.49
C LEU A 113 -24.60 -27.33 -13.56
N ASP A 114 -25.10 -28.54 -13.30
CA ASP A 114 -24.50 -29.54 -12.39
C ASP A 114 -23.20 -30.19 -12.94
N LEU A 115 -22.78 -29.85 -14.16
CA LEU A 115 -21.65 -30.48 -14.86
C LEU A 115 -20.28 -29.76 -14.69
N VAL A 116 -20.23 -28.56 -14.10
CA VAL A 116 -18.98 -27.76 -14.02
C VAL A 116 -18.40 -27.64 -12.60
N ALA A 117 -19.09 -28.12 -11.55
CA ALA A 117 -18.56 -28.07 -10.19
C ALA A 117 -19.02 -29.26 -9.32
N PRO A 118 -18.17 -30.28 -9.07
CA PRO A 118 -18.49 -31.38 -8.14
C PRO A 118 -18.52 -30.98 -6.65
N CYS A 119 -18.45 -29.69 -6.32
CA CYS A 119 -18.15 -29.20 -4.96
C CYS A 119 -19.34 -28.60 -4.22
N THR A 120 -20.53 -28.50 -4.80
CA THR A 120 -21.72 -27.92 -4.15
C THR A 120 -22.68 -28.99 -3.68
N LYS A 121 -22.35 -29.68 -2.58
CA LYS A 121 -23.38 -30.35 -1.77
C LYS A 121 -24.33 -29.27 -1.25
N SER A 122 -25.64 -29.53 -1.19
CA SER A 122 -26.60 -28.59 -0.60
C SER A 122 -26.13 -28.24 0.82
N ARG A 123 -25.84 -26.95 1.06
CA ARG A 123 -25.45 -26.51 2.39
C ARG A 123 -26.70 -26.47 3.28
N PRO A 124 -26.58 -26.81 4.57
CA PRO A 124 -27.67 -26.59 5.51
C PRO A 124 -28.01 -25.10 5.60
N ILE A 125 -29.28 -24.78 5.88
CA ILE A 125 -29.74 -23.41 6.09
C ILE A 125 -28.92 -22.76 7.22
N GLU A 126 -28.29 -21.63 6.91
CA GLU A 126 -27.52 -20.87 7.90
C GLU A 126 -28.44 -19.89 8.64
N ARG A 127 -28.19 -19.71 9.95
CA ARG A 127 -28.96 -18.79 10.80
C ARG A 127 -28.02 -17.81 11.50
N TYR A 128 -28.32 -16.53 11.31
CA TYR A 128 -27.67 -15.42 12.01
C TYR A 128 -28.67 -14.78 12.98
N THR A 129 -28.20 -14.30 14.13
CA THR A 129 -29.07 -13.68 15.14
C THR A 129 -28.48 -12.37 15.61
N ILE A 130 -29.23 -11.29 15.40
CA ILE A 130 -28.92 -9.95 15.87
C ILE A 130 -29.52 -9.81 17.26
N ARG A 131 -28.68 -9.51 18.25
CA ARG A 131 -29.04 -9.39 19.67
C ARG A 131 -28.66 -8.02 20.19
N ASP A 132 -29.36 -7.58 21.24
CA ASP A 132 -29.01 -6.44 22.10
C ASP A 132 -28.96 -5.05 21.41
N LEU A 133 -29.32 -4.95 20.12
CA LEU A 133 -29.41 -3.67 19.40
C LEU A 133 -30.80 -3.02 19.52
N HIS A 134 -31.85 -3.82 19.57
CA HIS A 134 -33.21 -3.35 19.88
C HIS A 134 -33.57 -3.70 21.32
N LYS A 135 -34.06 -2.71 22.06
CA LYS A 135 -34.46 -2.88 23.48
C LYS A 135 -35.94 -3.21 23.63
N CYS A 136 -36.69 -3.24 22.53
CA CYS A 136 -38.12 -3.53 22.54
C CYS A 136 -38.55 -4.28 21.26
N VAL A 137 -39.86 -4.52 21.15
CA VAL A 137 -40.51 -5.27 20.06
C VAL A 137 -40.10 -4.75 18.69
N ILE A 138 -39.56 -5.62 17.82
CA ILE A 138 -39.33 -5.30 16.42
C ILE A 138 -40.67 -5.07 15.72
N SER A 139 -40.85 -3.92 15.08
CA SER A 139 -42.07 -3.55 14.35
C SER A 139 -41.98 -3.87 12.86
N CYS A 140 -40.80 -3.78 12.26
CA CYS A 140 -40.61 -4.02 10.85
C CYS A 140 -39.17 -4.48 10.56
N CYS A 141 -39.04 -5.22 9.46
CA CYS A 141 -37.76 -5.51 8.81
C CYS A 141 -37.94 -5.10 7.33
N GLU A 142 -36.86 -4.77 6.62
CA GLU A 142 -36.88 -4.52 5.18
C GLU A 142 -35.49 -4.77 4.57
N TRP A 143 -35.45 -5.46 3.44
CA TRP A 143 -34.20 -5.80 2.74
C TRP A 143 -33.85 -4.78 1.65
N SER A 144 -32.56 -4.55 1.42
CA SER A 144 -32.10 -4.00 0.15
C SER A 144 -32.35 -4.98 -0.98
N LYS A 145 -32.51 -4.47 -2.21
CA LYS A 145 -32.80 -5.29 -3.40
C LYS A 145 -31.77 -6.40 -3.66
N ASN A 146 -30.52 -6.20 -3.25
CA ASN A 146 -29.43 -7.16 -3.42
C ASN A 146 -29.26 -8.13 -2.24
N GLY A 147 -30.10 -8.06 -1.20
CA GLY A 147 -30.02 -8.91 -0.01
C GLY A 147 -28.85 -8.64 0.93
N MET A 148 -28.00 -7.66 0.63
CA MET A 148 -26.80 -7.35 1.41
C MET A 148 -27.06 -6.43 2.61
N LYS A 149 -28.22 -5.79 2.70
CA LYS A 149 -28.56 -4.88 3.81
C LYS A 149 -29.94 -5.22 4.35
N LEU A 150 -30.05 -5.36 5.66
CA LEU A 150 -31.31 -5.51 6.39
C LEU A 150 -31.50 -4.32 7.31
N TYR A 151 -32.64 -3.65 7.18
CA TYR A 151 -33.08 -2.60 8.09
C TYR A 151 -34.13 -3.20 9.02
N SER A 152 -33.90 -3.21 10.33
CA SER A 152 -34.91 -3.57 11.32
C SER A 152 -35.28 -2.35 12.16
N GLY A 153 -36.58 -2.14 12.37
CA GLY A 153 -37.13 -1.05 13.18
C GLY A 153 -37.86 -1.60 14.40
N ASP A 154 -37.75 -0.94 15.56
CA ASP A 154 -38.53 -1.26 16.75
C ASP A 154 -39.59 -0.22 17.11
N ARG A 155 -40.46 -0.55 18.08
CA ARG A 155 -41.57 0.31 18.51
C ARG A 155 -41.15 1.63 19.16
N GLN A 156 -39.88 1.78 19.55
CA GLN A 156 -39.34 3.04 20.08
C GLN A 156 -38.73 3.91 18.98
N GLY A 157 -38.78 3.48 17.72
CA GLY A 157 -38.24 4.21 16.59
C GLY A 157 -36.75 3.97 16.36
N VAL A 158 -36.14 2.97 17.02
CA VAL A 158 -34.75 2.58 16.75
C VAL A 158 -34.71 1.80 15.45
N VAL A 159 -33.87 2.24 14.51
CA VAL A 159 -33.58 1.53 13.25
C VAL A 159 -32.15 1.00 13.30
N VAL A 160 -31.98 -0.28 12.99
CA VAL A 160 -30.70 -0.97 12.92
C VAL A 160 -30.47 -1.41 11.48
N LEU A 161 -29.32 -1.04 10.92
CA LEU A 161 -28.83 -1.52 9.64
C LEU A 161 -27.85 -2.68 9.89
N THR A 162 -28.11 -3.83 9.28
CA THR A 162 -27.22 -4.99 9.25
C THR A 162 -26.73 -5.23 7.83
N GLU A 163 -25.41 -5.32 7.63
CA GLU A 163 -24.81 -5.61 6.32
C GLU A 163 -24.34 -7.09 6.24
N LEU A 164 -24.56 -7.75 5.11
CA LEU A 164 -24.25 -9.17 4.82
C LEU A 164 -23.40 -9.26 3.55
N ASP A 165 -22.29 -10.01 3.60
CA ASP A 165 -21.32 -10.19 2.51
C ASP A 165 -21.26 -11.65 2.02
N TYR A 166 -21.36 -11.87 0.70
CA TYR A 166 -21.52 -13.18 0.04
C TYR A 166 -20.23 -13.81 -0.53
N GLN A 167 -19.06 -13.18 -0.40
CA GLN A 167 -17.75 -13.80 -0.76
C GLN A 167 -16.86 -14.04 0.45
N ALA A 168 -17.42 -13.89 1.66
CA ALA A 168 -16.76 -13.94 2.96
C ALA A 168 -15.45 -13.14 3.01
N VAL A 169 -15.48 -11.91 2.50
CA VAL A 169 -14.64 -10.86 3.08
C VAL A 169 -15.25 -10.56 4.45
N HIS A 170 -14.74 -11.19 5.51
CA HIS A 170 -15.11 -10.83 6.86
C HIS A 170 -14.37 -9.53 7.23
N PRO A 171 -15.06 -8.39 7.39
CA PRO A 171 -14.39 -7.16 7.79
C PRO A 171 -13.80 -7.36 9.19
N GLN A 172 -12.48 -7.39 9.28
CA GLN A 172 -11.76 -7.39 10.55
C GLN A 172 -11.35 -5.97 10.86
N THR A 173 -11.77 -5.49 12.02
CA THR A 173 -11.30 -4.20 12.55
C THR A 173 -10.25 -4.50 13.61
N THR A 174 -9.09 -3.87 13.48
CA THR A 174 -8.07 -3.85 14.52
C THR A 174 -7.77 -2.40 14.83
N ALA A 175 -8.09 -1.95 16.03
CA ALA A 175 -7.72 -0.59 16.43
C ALA A 175 -6.22 -0.54 16.75
N LEU A 176 -5.51 0.41 16.14
CA LEU A 176 -4.06 0.59 16.29
C LEU A 176 -3.74 1.98 16.86
N LYS A 177 -2.70 2.05 17.68
CA LYS A 177 -2.04 3.31 18.04
C LYS A 177 -0.72 3.38 17.28
N ILE A 178 -0.47 4.51 16.64
CA ILE A 178 0.81 4.82 15.97
C ILE A 178 1.57 5.80 16.85
N ARG A 179 2.87 5.58 17.03
CA ARG A 179 3.77 6.58 17.59
C ARG A 179 4.93 6.81 16.66
N THR A 180 5.35 8.06 16.58
CA THR A 180 6.50 8.48 15.79
C THR A 180 7.43 9.29 16.68
N GLY A 181 8.67 8.84 16.83
CA GLY A 181 9.72 9.63 17.50
C GLY A 181 9.90 10.97 16.79
N ARG A 182 9.81 12.09 17.51
CA ARG A 182 9.88 13.44 16.93
C ARG A 182 11.30 13.99 16.81
N HIS A 183 12.24 13.45 17.59
CA HIS A 183 13.64 13.82 17.49
C HIS A 183 14.20 13.24 16.18
N VAL A 184 14.67 14.11 15.29
CA VAL A 184 15.33 13.73 14.05
C VAL A 184 16.83 13.61 14.35
N PRO A 185 17.44 12.42 14.16
CA PRO A 185 18.85 12.20 14.44
C PRO A 185 19.71 12.96 13.42
N LYS A 186 20.94 13.30 13.82
CA LYS A 186 21.99 13.64 12.86
C LYS A 186 22.35 12.37 12.09
N LEU A 187 21.99 12.33 10.80
CA LEU A 187 22.14 11.14 9.96
C LEU A 187 23.52 11.11 9.29
N GLY A 188 24.23 10.00 9.48
CA GLY A 188 25.36 9.59 8.66
C GLY A 188 24.93 8.60 7.58
N VAL A 189 25.42 8.79 6.36
CA VAL A 189 25.23 7.84 5.25
C VAL A 189 26.58 7.35 4.78
N MET A 190 26.81 6.04 4.85
CA MET A 190 28.02 5.41 4.33
C MET A 190 27.73 4.70 3.02
N LEU A 191 28.34 5.16 1.93
CA LEU A 191 28.12 4.62 0.59
C LEU A 191 29.18 3.60 0.22
N VAL A 192 28.78 2.38 -0.15
CA VAL A 192 29.67 1.44 -0.83
C VAL A 192 29.66 1.80 -2.31
N GLY A 193 30.83 2.11 -2.88
CA GLY A 193 30.95 2.74 -4.20
C GLY A 193 30.81 4.27 -4.14
N TRP A 194 31.31 4.91 -3.07
CA TRP A 194 31.17 6.35 -2.85
C TRP A 194 31.80 7.18 -3.97
N GLY A 195 32.91 6.72 -4.55
CA GLY A 195 33.54 7.35 -5.71
C GLY A 195 32.82 7.05 -7.02
N GLY A 196 31.82 6.19 -7.07
CA GLY A 196 31.03 5.92 -8.29
C GLY A 196 30.20 7.13 -8.74
N ASN A 197 29.60 7.04 -9.94
CA ASN A 197 28.82 8.14 -10.51
C ASN A 197 27.74 8.64 -9.55
N ASN A 198 26.96 7.73 -8.96
CA ASN A 198 25.92 8.06 -7.99
C ASN A 198 26.48 8.67 -6.70
N GLY A 199 27.53 8.09 -6.14
CA GLY A 199 28.10 8.54 -4.87
C GLY A 199 28.72 9.93 -4.97
N SER A 200 29.45 10.22 -6.06
CA SER A 200 29.98 11.57 -6.31
C SER A 200 28.89 12.58 -6.61
N THR A 201 27.85 12.18 -7.35
CA THR A 201 26.71 13.05 -7.68
C THR A 201 25.89 13.41 -6.45
N LEU A 202 25.60 12.44 -5.56
CA LEU A 202 24.91 12.70 -4.29
C LEU A 202 25.70 13.68 -3.42
N THR A 203 27.00 13.43 -3.26
CA THR A 203 27.87 14.28 -2.44
C THR A 203 27.94 15.71 -2.97
N ALA A 204 28.08 15.85 -4.29
CA ALA A 204 28.03 17.14 -4.96
C ALA A 204 26.67 17.84 -4.81
N ALA A 205 25.56 17.10 -4.93
CA ALA A 205 24.21 17.65 -4.79
C ALA A 205 23.94 18.17 -3.36
N LEU A 206 24.39 17.42 -2.34
CA LEU A 206 24.30 17.87 -0.94
C LEU A 206 25.10 19.16 -0.72
N GLU A 207 26.32 19.24 -1.24
CA GLU A 207 27.15 20.44 -1.11
C GLU A 207 26.59 21.64 -1.87
N ALA A 208 26.10 21.41 -3.09
CA ALA A 208 25.51 22.46 -3.92
C ALA A 208 24.23 23.03 -3.31
N ASN A 209 23.35 22.19 -2.76
CA ASN A 209 22.13 22.62 -2.09
C ASN A 209 22.45 23.33 -0.76
N ARG A 210 23.36 22.79 0.07
CA ARG A 210 23.77 23.43 1.34
C ARG A 210 24.32 24.84 1.13
N ARG A 211 25.07 25.06 0.05
CA ARG A 211 25.62 26.37 -0.33
C ARG A 211 24.70 27.22 -1.21
N GLN A 212 23.51 26.71 -1.54
CA GLN A 212 22.52 27.36 -2.41
C GLN A 212 23.15 27.83 -3.73
N LEU A 213 23.98 26.97 -4.33
CA LEU A 213 24.78 27.33 -5.50
C LEU A 213 23.92 27.58 -6.73
N LYS A 214 24.42 28.48 -7.58
CA LYS A 214 23.84 28.80 -8.87
C LYS A 214 24.94 28.75 -9.93
N TRP A 215 24.61 28.24 -11.11
CA TRP A 215 25.58 28.18 -12.21
C TRP A 215 24.92 28.51 -13.54
N ARG A 216 25.70 29.06 -14.45
CA ARG A 216 25.22 29.44 -15.78
C ARG A 216 25.11 28.20 -16.67
N LYS A 217 23.95 28.03 -17.29
CA LYS A 217 23.71 27.17 -18.45
C LYS A 217 23.61 28.03 -19.71
N ARG A 218 23.65 27.38 -20.89
CA ARG A 218 23.39 28.08 -22.17
C ARG A 218 22.03 28.79 -22.20
N THR A 219 21.06 28.26 -21.45
CA THR A 219 19.66 28.70 -21.42
C THR A 219 19.33 29.65 -20.26
N GLY A 220 20.27 29.97 -19.37
CA GLY A 220 20.01 30.83 -18.22
C GLY A 220 20.86 30.47 -17.00
N VAL A 221 20.36 30.77 -15.81
CA VAL A 221 20.99 30.40 -14.53
C VAL A 221 20.22 29.23 -13.94
N GLN A 222 20.94 28.16 -13.58
CA GLN A 222 20.42 27.02 -12.84
C GLN A 222 20.69 27.22 -11.35
N GLU A 223 19.71 26.89 -10.52
CA GLU A 223 19.85 26.83 -9.06
C GLU A 223 19.86 25.37 -8.59
N ALA A 224 20.66 25.07 -7.55
CA ALA A 224 20.63 23.77 -6.89
C ALA A 224 19.22 23.44 -6.39
N ASN A 225 18.80 22.19 -6.53
CA ASN A 225 17.48 21.71 -6.11
C ASN A 225 17.51 20.20 -5.86
N TRP A 226 16.35 19.66 -5.45
CA TRP A 226 16.12 18.24 -5.18
C TRP A 226 15.10 17.60 -6.13
N TYR A 227 15.01 18.06 -7.38
CA TYR A 227 14.07 17.47 -8.34
C TYR A 227 14.34 15.97 -8.53
N GLY A 228 13.24 15.21 -8.65
CA GLY A 228 13.28 13.75 -8.72
C GLY A 228 13.16 13.05 -7.36
N SER A 229 13.34 13.74 -6.24
CA SER A 229 13.10 13.21 -4.89
C SER A 229 11.63 13.35 -4.50
N ILE A 230 11.01 12.26 -4.05
CA ILE A 230 9.62 12.30 -3.57
C ILE A 230 9.50 12.98 -2.22
N THR A 231 10.50 12.86 -1.35
CA THR A 231 10.47 13.50 -0.03
C THR A 231 10.67 15.01 -0.15
N GLN A 232 11.55 15.46 -1.06
CA GLN A 232 11.93 16.87 -1.16
C GLN A 232 11.16 17.67 -2.21
N ALA A 233 10.69 17.03 -3.28
CA ALA A 233 10.11 17.72 -4.44
C ALA A 233 8.73 17.19 -4.86
N SER A 234 8.03 16.46 -3.97
CA SER A 234 6.63 16.06 -4.21
C SER A 234 5.69 16.49 -3.10
N THR A 235 4.40 16.52 -3.41
CA THR A 235 3.34 16.87 -2.48
C THR A 235 2.44 15.67 -2.19
N VAL A 236 1.68 15.78 -1.11
CA VAL A 236 0.68 14.81 -0.66
C VAL A 236 -0.64 15.54 -0.45
N PHE A 237 -1.71 14.99 -1.00
CA PHE A 237 -3.06 15.48 -0.76
C PHE A 237 -3.43 15.29 0.71
N ILE A 238 -3.88 16.33 1.41
CA ILE A 238 -4.29 16.25 2.82
C ILE A 238 -5.80 16.29 3.03
N GLY A 239 -6.54 16.97 2.14
CA GLY A 239 -7.98 17.14 2.21
C GLY A 239 -8.42 18.29 1.31
N SER A 240 -9.63 18.81 1.52
CA SER A 240 -10.15 19.97 0.80
C SER A 240 -10.33 21.16 1.73
N ASP A 241 -10.23 22.38 1.20
CA ASP A 241 -10.49 23.63 1.93
C ASP A 241 -12.00 23.93 2.06
N GLU A 242 -12.35 25.06 2.67
CA GLU A 242 -13.74 25.50 2.85
C GLU A 242 -14.49 25.71 1.52
N ALA A 243 -13.77 25.98 0.43
CA ALA A 243 -14.33 26.13 -0.91
C ALA A 243 -14.40 24.79 -1.67
N GLY A 244 -13.96 23.68 -1.07
CA GLY A 244 -13.90 22.36 -1.69
C GLY A 244 -12.69 22.17 -2.62
N GLY A 245 -11.73 23.10 -2.62
CA GLY A 245 -10.49 22.99 -3.38
C GLY A 245 -9.51 22.02 -2.73
N ASP A 246 -8.83 21.21 -3.53
CA ASP A 246 -7.83 20.27 -3.03
C ASP A 246 -6.63 20.97 -2.38
N VAL A 247 -6.25 20.51 -1.20
CA VAL A 247 -5.10 21.01 -0.44
C VAL A 247 -3.99 19.97 -0.46
N TYR A 248 -2.81 20.40 -0.91
CA TYR A 248 -1.60 19.60 -0.97
C TYR A 248 -0.51 20.24 -0.12
N VAL A 249 0.27 19.40 0.57
CA VAL A 249 1.46 19.84 1.33
C VAL A 249 2.71 19.10 0.84
N PRO A 250 3.91 19.70 0.91
CA PRO A 250 5.16 18.98 0.65
C PRO A 250 5.26 17.73 1.52
N MET A 251 5.72 16.60 0.94
CA MET A 251 5.77 15.31 1.67
C MET A 251 6.62 15.41 2.95
N LYS A 252 7.74 16.14 2.90
CA LYS A 252 8.61 16.38 4.05
C LYS A 252 7.98 17.15 5.20
N GLU A 253 6.86 17.83 4.98
CA GLU A 253 6.16 18.60 6.02
C GLU A 253 5.16 17.74 6.83
N LEU A 254 4.85 16.52 6.37
CA LEU A 254 3.92 15.63 7.07
C LEU A 254 4.47 15.15 8.41
N LEU A 255 5.77 14.84 8.47
CA LEU A 255 6.45 14.34 9.66
C LEU A 255 7.83 14.98 9.77
N PRO A 256 8.43 15.07 10.97
CA PRO A 256 9.82 15.48 11.11
C PRO A 256 10.74 14.48 10.40
N MET A 257 11.28 14.87 9.24
CA MET A 257 12.21 14.07 8.43
C MET A 257 13.62 14.66 8.51
N VAL A 258 14.62 13.85 8.17
CA VAL A 258 16.00 14.33 7.97
C VAL A 258 16.02 15.38 6.87
N GLU A 259 16.57 16.55 7.17
CA GLU A 259 16.87 17.58 6.19
C GLU A 259 18.17 17.19 5.45
N PRO A 260 18.15 17.06 4.11
CA PRO A 260 19.32 16.71 3.31
C PRO A 260 20.61 17.47 3.67
N ASP A 261 20.51 18.77 3.95
CA ASP A 261 21.66 19.63 4.26
C ASP A 261 22.43 19.18 5.53
N ASN A 262 21.78 18.42 6.42
CA ASN A 262 22.37 17.90 7.65
C ASN A 262 22.96 16.49 7.51
N ILE A 263 22.84 15.85 6.34
CA ILE A 263 23.40 14.52 6.10
C ILE A 263 24.93 14.61 6.01
N VAL A 264 25.61 13.76 6.77
CA VAL A 264 27.06 13.55 6.67
C VAL A 264 27.32 12.31 5.84
N VAL A 265 28.18 12.42 4.83
CA VAL A 265 28.52 11.30 3.93
C VAL A 265 29.96 10.87 4.13
N ASP A 266 30.17 9.55 4.20
CA ASP A 266 31.46 8.86 4.12
C ASP A 266 31.23 7.59 3.29
N GLY A 267 32.24 6.74 3.12
CA GLY A 267 32.05 5.47 2.44
C GLY A 267 33.32 4.86 1.91
N TRP A 268 33.13 3.84 1.09
CA TRP A 268 34.19 3.00 0.55
C TRP A 268 34.17 3.01 -0.96
N ASP A 269 35.33 2.90 -1.59
CA ASP A 269 35.43 2.65 -3.02
C ASP A 269 36.70 1.85 -3.30
N ILE A 270 36.65 0.95 -4.27
CA ILE A 270 37.83 0.19 -4.72
C ILE A 270 38.83 1.12 -5.44
N SER A 271 38.39 2.30 -5.87
CA SER A 271 39.22 3.38 -6.41
C SER A 271 39.61 4.40 -5.35
N GLY A 272 40.88 4.80 -5.31
CA GLY A 272 41.43 5.81 -4.40
C GLY A 272 41.20 7.26 -4.82
N PHE A 273 40.40 7.49 -5.87
CA PHE A 273 40.07 8.85 -6.33
C PHE A 273 39.32 9.61 -5.24
N HIS A 274 39.76 10.83 -4.95
CA HIS A 274 38.96 11.75 -4.14
C HIS A 274 37.69 12.17 -4.89
N LEU A 275 36.70 12.66 -4.17
CA LEU A 275 35.37 12.90 -4.73
C LEU A 275 35.36 13.99 -5.83
N GLY A 276 36.29 14.95 -5.79
CA GLY A 276 36.47 15.94 -6.87
C GLY A 276 36.83 15.30 -8.23
N ASP A 277 37.77 14.36 -8.25
CA ASP A 277 38.19 13.64 -9.46
C ASP A 277 37.16 12.57 -9.86
N ALA A 278 36.53 11.94 -8.87
CA ALA A 278 35.42 11.04 -9.10
C ALA A 278 34.25 11.73 -9.83
N MET A 279 33.89 12.95 -9.39
CA MET A 279 32.87 13.79 -10.01
C MET A 279 33.24 14.15 -11.46
N ARG A 280 34.48 14.60 -11.71
CA ARG A 280 34.96 14.90 -13.07
C ARG A 280 34.89 13.69 -13.98
N ARG A 281 35.38 12.53 -13.50
CA ARG A 281 35.34 11.26 -14.23
C ARG A 281 33.92 10.77 -14.51
N ALA A 282 32.97 11.08 -13.63
CA ALA A 282 31.58 10.66 -13.81
C ALA A 282 30.88 11.41 -14.95
N GLU A 283 31.33 12.63 -15.28
CA GLU A 283 30.80 13.48 -16.36
C GLU A 283 29.28 13.73 -16.28
N VAL A 284 28.73 13.73 -15.06
CA VAL A 284 27.28 13.89 -14.81
C VAL A 284 26.86 15.36 -14.71
N LEU A 285 27.62 16.15 -13.94
CA LEU A 285 27.25 17.52 -13.58
C LEU A 285 27.79 18.54 -14.59
N ASP A 286 27.13 19.69 -14.70
CA ASP A 286 27.65 20.80 -15.50
C ASP A 286 29.04 21.23 -15.03
N VAL A 287 29.97 21.48 -15.96
CA VAL A 287 31.35 21.89 -15.66
C VAL A 287 31.40 23.10 -14.72
N ALA A 288 30.55 24.10 -14.94
CA ALA A 288 30.50 25.30 -14.10
C ALA A 288 30.08 25.02 -12.64
N LEU A 289 29.31 23.96 -12.39
CA LEU A 289 29.03 23.49 -11.03
C LEU A 289 30.24 22.72 -10.49
N GLN A 290 30.81 21.82 -11.29
CA GLN A 290 31.98 21.04 -10.90
C GLN A 290 33.12 21.95 -10.41
N ASP A 291 33.44 23.01 -11.17
CA ASP A 291 34.51 23.95 -10.82
C ASP A 291 34.23 24.71 -9.51
N GLN A 292 32.97 24.99 -9.18
CA GLN A 292 32.59 25.68 -7.94
C GLN A 292 32.73 24.82 -6.67
N ILE A 293 32.69 23.50 -6.82
CA ILE A 293 32.67 22.54 -5.70
C ILE A 293 33.88 21.60 -5.67
N TYR A 294 34.74 21.64 -6.69
CA TYR A 294 35.87 20.72 -6.83
C TYR A 294 36.78 20.73 -5.61
N ASP A 295 37.19 21.90 -5.15
CA ASP A 295 38.14 22.03 -4.04
C ASP A 295 37.59 21.42 -2.73
N GLN A 296 36.29 21.57 -2.49
CA GLN A 296 35.61 20.98 -1.33
C GLN A 296 35.54 19.46 -1.47
N LEU A 297 35.08 18.96 -2.61
CA LEU A 297 34.97 17.52 -2.86
C LEU A 297 36.33 16.82 -2.95
N ALA A 298 37.40 17.53 -3.33
CA ALA A 298 38.75 16.97 -3.37
C ALA A 298 39.33 16.64 -1.98
N GLN A 299 38.77 17.22 -0.92
CA GLN A 299 39.14 16.87 0.46
C GLN A 299 38.53 15.55 0.93
N LEU A 300 37.50 15.05 0.24
CA LEU A 300 36.79 13.84 0.60
C LEU A 300 37.40 12.65 -0.15
N ARG A 301 37.81 11.61 0.59
CA ARG A 301 38.45 10.41 0.03
C ARG A 301 37.71 9.15 0.48
N PRO A 302 37.37 8.24 -0.43
CA PRO A 302 36.80 6.96 -0.06
C PRO A 302 37.79 6.13 0.77
N ARG A 303 37.25 5.41 1.74
CA ARG A 303 37.98 4.36 2.47
C ARG A 303 38.27 3.18 1.53
N PRO A 304 39.33 2.39 1.78
CA PRO A 304 39.59 1.18 1.02
C PRO A 304 38.39 0.23 1.08
N SER A 305 37.98 -0.35 -0.04
CA SER A 305 36.81 -1.26 -0.09
C SER A 305 37.23 -2.72 -0.27
N ILE A 306 36.27 -3.64 -0.12
CA ILE A 306 36.47 -5.05 -0.48
C ILE A 306 36.38 -5.16 -2.01
N TYR A 307 37.40 -5.77 -2.63
CA TYR A 307 37.40 -6.09 -4.05
C TYR A 307 37.54 -7.60 -4.22
N ASP A 308 36.52 -8.20 -4.83
CA ASP A 308 36.53 -9.59 -5.26
C ASP A 308 36.35 -9.65 -6.79
N PRO A 309 37.39 -10.02 -7.56
CA PRO A 309 37.34 -10.04 -9.01
C PRO A 309 36.34 -11.05 -9.57
N ASP A 310 35.93 -12.05 -8.78
CA ASP A 310 34.98 -13.09 -9.22
C ASP A 310 33.53 -12.60 -9.15
N PHE A 311 33.25 -11.53 -8.40
CA PHE A 311 31.88 -11.01 -8.23
C PHE A 311 31.54 -9.89 -9.22
N ILE A 312 32.51 -9.11 -9.69
CA ILE A 312 32.29 -8.02 -10.65
C ILE A 312 33.01 -8.27 -11.98
N ALA A 313 32.76 -7.45 -12.99
CA ALA A 313 33.38 -7.67 -14.30
C ALA A 313 34.91 -7.53 -14.24
N ALA A 314 35.65 -8.41 -14.94
CA ALA A 314 37.12 -8.37 -14.98
C ALA A 314 37.69 -7.02 -15.48
N ASN A 315 36.89 -6.27 -16.24
CA ASN A 315 37.21 -4.93 -16.75
C ASN A 315 37.20 -3.81 -15.68
N GLN A 316 36.97 -4.17 -14.41
CA GLN A 316 37.07 -3.31 -13.24
C GLN A 316 38.44 -3.38 -12.54
N SER A 317 39.30 -4.35 -12.91
CA SER A 317 40.60 -4.59 -12.26
C SER A 317 41.51 -3.37 -12.22
N ASP A 318 41.64 -2.62 -13.32
CA ASP A 318 42.49 -1.42 -13.39
C ASP A 318 42.06 -0.29 -12.44
N ARG A 319 40.82 -0.34 -11.95
CA ARG A 319 40.25 0.67 -11.02
C ARG A 319 40.52 0.32 -9.55
N ALA A 320 40.84 -0.94 -9.24
CA ALA A 320 40.92 -1.45 -7.89
C ALA A 320 42.31 -1.18 -7.25
N ASP A 321 42.60 0.07 -6.89
CA ASP A 321 43.85 0.51 -6.25
C ASP A 321 43.69 0.81 -4.73
N ASN A 322 42.48 0.79 -4.20
CA ASN A 322 42.13 1.13 -2.83
C ASN A 322 41.35 -0.02 -2.15
N VAL A 323 42.06 -1.07 -1.76
CA VAL A 323 41.45 -2.37 -1.39
C VAL A 323 41.82 -2.82 0.01
N ILE A 324 40.84 -3.34 0.76
CA ILE A 324 41.04 -4.08 2.02
C ILE A 324 41.49 -5.51 1.69
N ARG A 325 42.72 -5.84 2.10
CA ARG A 325 43.30 -7.18 1.93
C ARG A 325 42.99 -8.07 3.12
N GLY A 326 43.17 -9.38 2.95
CA GLY A 326 42.98 -10.38 3.98
C GLY A 326 41.84 -11.34 3.65
N THR A 327 41.49 -12.17 4.63
CA THR A 327 40.34 -13.06 4.61
C THR A 327 39.03 -12.27 4.68
N ARG A 328 37.92 -12.90 4.27
CA ARG A 328 36.57 -12.30 4.38
C ARG A 328 36.21 -11.92 5.81
N LEU A 329 36.70 -12.65 6.81
CA LEU A 329 36.51 -12.31 8.22
C LEU A 329 37.28 -11.04 8.63
N GLU A 330 38.53 -10.89 8.18
CA GLU A 330 39.32 -9.66 8.42
C GLU A 330 38.69 -8.45 7.72
N GLN A 331 38.21 -8.64 6.49
CA GLN A 331 37.47 -7.63 5.75
C GLN A 331 36.18 -7.22 6.49
N TYR A 332 35.39 -8.19 6.97
CA TYR A 332 34.21 -7.94 7.80
C TYR A 332 34.52 -7.10 9.04
N GLU A 333 35.55 -7.47 9.81
CA GLU A 333 35.94 -6.71 11.00
C GLU A 333 36.46 -5.31 10.67
N GLN A 334 37.14 -5.14 9.52
CA GLN A 334 37.55 -3.82 9.05
C GLN A 334 36.35 -2.93 8.71
N ILE A 335 35.32 -3.45 8.02
CA ILE A 335 34.09 -2.67 7.74
C ILE A 335 33.39 -2.26 9.04
N ARG A 336 33.30 -3.17 10.02
CA ARG A 336 32.74 -2.85 11.33
C ARG A 336 33.53 -1.76 12.06
N LYS A 337 34.85 -1.80 11.96
CA LYS A 337 35.73 -0.77 12.53
C LYS A 337 35.48 0.57 11.83
N ASP A 338 35.37 0.59 10.51
CA ASP A 338 35.12 1.80 9.73
C ASP A 338 33.78 2.45 10.08
N ILE A 339 32.72 1.66 10.27
CA ILE A 339 31.39 2.17 10.69
C ILE A 339 31.47 2.84 12.07
N ARG A 340 32.11 2.19 13.04
CA ARG A 340 32.28 2.74 14.41
C ARG A 340 33.11 4.01 14.40
N ASP A 341 34.21 3.98 13.68
CA ASP A 341 35.11 5.11 13.51
C ASP A 341 34.43 6.31 12.83
N PHE A 342 33.63 6.08 11.77
CA PHE A 342 32.82 7.14 11.16
C PHE A 342 31.84 7.74 12.15
N ARG A 343 31.13 6.89 12.91
CA ARG A 343 30.17 7.34 13.93
C ARG A 343 30.83 8.23 14.99
N GLU A 344 31.99 7.81 15.50
CA GLU A 344 32.76 8.53 16.51
C GLU A 344 33.27 9.88 15.97
N ARG A 345 33.88 9.91 14.78
CA ARG A 345 34.49 11.14 14.23
C ARG A 345 33.45 12.17 13.78
N SER A 346 32.32 11.73 13.23
CA SER A 346 31.30 12.64 12.68
C SER A 346 30.28 13.10 13.73
N GLY A 347 30.19 12.39 14.86
CA GLY A 347 29.21 12.64 15.91
C GLY A 347 27.77 12.47 15.43
N VAL A 348 27.52 11.56 14.49
CA VAL A 348 26.19 11.22 13.99
C VAL A 348 25.48 10.25 14.95
N ASP A 349 24.17 10.45 15.13
CA ASP A 349 23.38 9.62 16.04
C ASP A 349 22.98 8.28 15.38
N SER A 350 22.76 8.31 14.07
CA SER A 350 22.33 7.16 13.26
C SER A 350 23.19 7.02 12.00
N VAL A 351 23.41 5.79 11.56
CA VAL A 351 24.16 5.47 10.33
C VAL A 351 23.32 4.54 9.46
N ILE A 352 23.20 4.89 8.18
CA ILE A 352 22.65 4.02 7.13
C ILE A 352 23.79 3.67 6.17
N VAL A 353 23.95 2.38 5.90
CA VAL A 353 24.88 1.89 4.88
C VAL A 353 24.10 1.60 3.61
N LEU A 354 24.56 2.11 2.47
CA LEU A 354 23.89 1.91 1.19
C LEU A 354 24.87 1.47 0.11
N TRP A 355 24.52 0.38 -0.58
CA TRP A 355 25.28 -0.12 -1.71
C TRP A 355 24.88 0.60 -3.00
N THR A 356 25.85 1.31 -3.59
CA THR A 356 25.73 1.95 -4.91
C THR A 356 26.96 1.64 -5.79
N ALA A 357 27.69 0.59 -5.43
CA ALA A 357 28.84 0.09 -6.18
C ALA A 357 28.39 -0.76 -7.38
N ASN A 358 29.38 -1.29 -8.10
CA ASN A 358 29.16 -2.18 -9.24
C ASN A 358 28.14 -3.29 -8.94
N THR A 359 27.35 -3.61 -9.96
CA THR A 359 26.48 -4.80 -9.92
C THR A 359 27.35 -6.04 -9.83
N GLU A 360 27.18 -6.83 -8.78
CA GLU A 360 27.80 -8.15 -8.65
C GLU A 360 26.99 -9.20 -9.42
N ARG A 361 27.61 -10.35 -9.74
CA ARG A 361 26.85 -11.57 -10.10
C ARG A 361 26.06 -12.07 -8.89
N PHE A 362 25.16 -13.02 -9.13
CA PHE A 362 24.52 -13.72 -8.02
C PHE A 362 25.50 -14.67 -7.33
N ALA A 363 25.40 -14.72 -6.01
CA ALA A 363 26.00 -15.76 -5.18
C ALA A 363 25.11 -17.02 -5.19
N ASP A 364 25.72 -18.19 -5.07
CA ASP A 364 24.98 -19.45 -4.93
C ASP A 364 24.25 -19.50 -3.58
N VAL A 365 23.03 -20.04 -3.57
CA VAL A 365 22.23 -20.23 -2.35
C VAL A 365 22.07 -21.73 -2.09
N GLN A 366 22.70 -22.24 -1.04
CA GLN A 366 22.68 -23.67 -0.72
C GLN A 366 22.78 -23.95 0.79
N PRO A 367 22.17 -25.05 1.28
CA PRO A 367 22.33 -25.52 2.65
C PRO A 367 23.80 -25.72 3.03
N GLY A 368 24.17 -25.38 4.26
CA GLY A 368 25.55 -25.41 4.74
C GLY A 368 26.42 -24.22 4.31
N LEU A 369 25.91 -23.32 3.46
CA LEU A 369 26.62 -22.12 3.01
C LEU A 369 26.00 -20.84 3.57
N ASN A 370 24.75 -20.54 3.20
CA ASN A 370 24.13 -19.23 3.47
C ASN A 370 22.60 -19.27 3.60
N THR A 371 22.03 -20.44 3.92
CA THR A 371 20.57 -20.55 4.11
C THR A 371 20.11 -20.21 5.52
N THR A 372 21.02 -20.24 6.50
CA THR A 372 20.78 -19.77 7.87
C THR A 372 21.81 -18.75 8.33
N SER A 373 21.48 -17.96 9.36
CA SER A 373 22.38 -16.97 9.94
C SER A 373 23.66 -17.63 10.48
N GLN A 374 23.54 -18.82 11.08
CA GLN A 374 24.67 -19.58 11.62
C GLN A 374 25.59 -20.10 10.50
N GLU A 375 25.00 -20.64 9.43
CA GLU A 375 25.76 -21.08 8.24
C GLU A 375 26.52 -19.91 7.61
N LEU A 376 25.85 -18.77 7.42
CA LEU A 376 26.47 -17.60 6.80
C LEU A 376 27.66 -17.09 7.63
N ILE A 377 27.54 -17.04 8.95
CA ILE A 377 28.65 -16.69 9.85
C ILE A 377 29.78 -17.73 9.80
N ALA A 378 29.45 -19.02 9.72
CA ALA A 378 30.46 -20.07 9.59
C ALA A 378 31.19 -19.97 8.24
N SER A 379 30.48 -19.69 7.16
CA SER A 379 31.04 -19.49 5.81
C SER A 379 31.96 -18.29 5.74
N LEU A 380 31.59 -17.18 6.40
CA LEU A 380 32.45 -16.01 6.54
C LEU A 380 33.78 -16.37 7.23
N LYS A 381 33.71 -17.10 8.36
CA LYS A 381 34.89 -17.53 9.13
C LYS A 381 35.75 -18.54 8.37
N ALA A 382 35.13 -19.41 7.59
CA ALA A 382 35.80 -20.39 6.74
C ALA A 382 36.32 -19.79 5.42
N ASN A 383 36.16 -18.47 5.22
CA ASN A 383 36.60 -17.75 4.02
C ASN A 383 36.00 -18.29 2.71
N GLN A 384 34.76 -18.77 2.75
CA GLN A 384 34.08 -19.36 1.59
C GLN A 384 33.94 -18.37 0.43
N SER A 385 34.12 -18.84 -0.81
CA SER A 385 34.12 -17.99 -2.01
C SER A 385 32.77 -17.35 -2.30
N GLU A 386 31.66 -18.04 -2.01
CA GLU A 386 30.30 -17.56 -2.30
C GLU A 386 29.75 -16.58 -1.26
N VAL A 387 30.59 -16.05 -0.37
CA VAL A 387 30.26 -14.90 0.48
C VAL A 387 30.74 -13.63 -0.22
N SER A 388 29.82 -12.96 -0.90
CA SER A 388 30.12 -11.77 -1.71
C SER A 388 30.56 -10.57 -0.86
N PRO A 389 31.30 -9.60 -1.45
CA PRO A 389 31.56 -8.32 -0.80
C PRO A 389 30.29 -7.63 -0.29
N SER A 390 29.21 -7.55 -1.10
CA SER A 390 27.93 -6.97 -0.64
C SER A 390 27.34 -7.68 0.57
N THR A 391 27.48 -9.00 0.66
CA THR A 391 27.03 -9.78 1.82
C THR A 391 27.85 -9.41 3.06
N ILE A 392 29.17 -9.25 2.94
CA ILE A 392 30.05 -8.84 4.03
C ILE A 392 29.67 -7.45 4.57
N PHE A 393 29.42 -6.48 3.67
CA PHE A 393 28.97 -5.14 4.05
C PHE A 393 27.63 -5.18 4.78
N ALA A 394 26.67 -5.98 4.29
CA ALA A 394 25.38 -6.13 4.93
C ALA A 394 25.49 -6.78 6.32
N MET A 395 26.27 -7.85 6.45
CA MET A 395 26.55 -8.51 7.73
C MET A 395 27.19 -7.53 8.72
N ALA A 396 28.17 -6.74 8.29
CA ALA A 396 28.86 -5.77 9.13
C ALA A 396 27.92 -4.65 9.58
N SER A 397 27.08 -4.14 8.67
CA SER A 397 26.07 -3.13 8.97
C SER A 397 25.06 -3.62 10.01
N ILE A 398 24.53 -4.84 9.83
CA ILE A 398 23.62 -5.47 10.78
C ILE A 398 24.28 -5.68 12.15
N ALA A 399 25.55 -6.09 12.18
CA ALA A 399 26.29 -6.27 13.43
C ALA A 399 26.52 -4.95 14.20
N GLU A 400 26.63 -3.83 13.49
CA GLU A 400 26.74 -2.48 14.07
C GLU A 400 25.38 -1.78 14.26
N GLY A 401 24.26 -2.49 14.05
CA GLY A 401 22.91 -1.94 14.24
C GLY A 401 22.50 -0.90 13.19
N CYS A 402 23.19 -0.87 12.05
CA CYS A 402 22.98 0.10 10.98
C CYS A 402 22.06 -0.48 9.90
N THR A 403 21.04 0.28 9.49
CA THR A 403 20.20 -0.10 8.35
C THR A 403 21.05 -0.27 7.10
N TYR A 404 20.84 -1.37 6.37
CA TYR A 404 21.54 -1.65 5.11
C TYR A 404 20.59 -1.62 3.92
N ILE A 405 20.94 -0.84 2.89
CA ILE A 405 20.12 -0.70 1.67
C ILE A 405 20.93 -1.17 0.47
N ASN A 406 20.41 -2.14 -0.28
CA ASN A 406 21.01 -2.61 -1.52
C ASN A 406 20.43 -1.87 -2.73
N GLY A 407 21.22 -0.98 -3.32
CA GLY A 407 20.86 -0.22 -4.52
C GLY A 407 21.13 -0.94 -5.84
N SER A 408 21.67 -2.16 -5.80
CA SER A 408 22.07 -2.95 -6.97
C SER A 408 21.31 -4.30 -7.02
N PRO A 409 21.31 -5.03 -8.16
CA PRO A 409 20.39 -6.15 -8.36
C PRO A 409 20.89 -7.50 -7.86
N GLN A 410 22.14 -7.61 -7.38
CA GLN A 410 22.66 -8.87 -6.87
C GLN A 410 21.87 -9.35 -5.64
N ASN A 411 21.81 -10.67 -5.43
CA ASN A 411 21.09 -11.33 -4.34
C ASN A 411 21.84 -11.24 -2.99
N THR A 412 22.23 -10.03 -2.58
CA THR A 412 22.89 -9.77 -1.29
C THR A 412 22.12 -10.40 -0.12
N PHE A 413 20.78 -10.31 -0.17
CA PHE A 413 19.85 -10.81 0.84
C PHE A 413 19.58 -12.31 0.71
N VAL A 414 20.64 -13.11 0.79
CA VAL A 414 20.53 -14.57 0.96
C VAL A 414 19.74 -14.91 2.24
N PRO A 415 19.08 -16.08 2.32
CA PRO A 415 18.18 -16.39 3.43
C PRO A 415 18.82 -16.25 4.82
N GLY A 416 20.09 -16.65 4.97
CA GLY A 416 20.83 -16.50 6.21
C GLY A 416 21.09 -15.04 6.61
N LEU A 417 21.20 -14.12 5.64
CA LEU A 417 21.34 -12.69 5.92
C LEU A 417 20.01 -12.06 6.36
N ILE A 418 18.90 -12.47 5.74
CA ILE A 418 17.55 -12.05 6.16
C ILE A 418 17.30 -12.51 7.60
N GLN A 419 17.60 -13.79 7.91
CA GLN A 419 17.50 -14.31 9.27
C GLN A 419 18.39 -13.53 10.25
N LEU A 420 19.61 -13.18 9.86
CA LEU A 420 20.51 -12.37 10.71
C LEU A 420 19.93 -10.96 10.98
N ALA A 421 19.34 -10.31 9.98
CA ALA A 421 18.67 -9.03 10.14
C ALA A 421 17.46 -9.13 11.09
N GLU A 422 16.73 -10.24 11.03
CA GLU A 422 15.61 -10.54 11.92
C GLU A 422 16.05 -10.77 13.37
N GLU A 423 17.08 -11.58 13.58
CA GLU A 423 17.67 -11.84 14.90
C GLU A 423 18.19 -10.57 15.58
N LYS A 424 18.73 -9.63 14.78
CA LYS A 424 19.28 -8.36 15.26
C LYS A 424 18.28 -7.22 15.27
N ASN A 425 17.09 -7.43 14.69
CA ASN A 425 16.06 -6.41 14.49
C ASN A 425 16.60 -5.14 13.80
N VAL A 426 17.37 -5.33 12.72
CA VAL A 426 17.96 -4.25 11.90
C VAL A 426 17.30 -4.21 10.54
N PHE A 427 17.02 -3.02 10.03
CA PHE A 427 16.38 -2.90 8.72
C PHE A 427 17.31 -3.24 7.57
N ILE A 428 16.76 -3.99 6.63
CA ILE A 428 17.33 -4.23 5.30
C ILE A 428 16.29 -3.84 4.24
N ALA A 429 16.76 -3.28 3.12
CA ALA A 429 15.91 -2.92 1.99
C ALA A 429 16.65 -3.01 0.66
N GLY A 430 15.92 -3.21 -0.42
CA GLY A 430 16.44 -3.43 -1.77
C GLY A 430 15.39 -4.13 -2.62
N ASP A 431 15.68 -4.59 -3.82
CA ASP A 431 16.95 -4.49 -4.55
C ASP A 431 16.82 -3.62 -5.82
N ASP A 432 17.94 -3.02 -6.23
CA ASP A 432 18.16 -2.25 -7.46
C ASP A 432 17.33 -0.96 -7.61
N PHE A 433 17.96 0.21 -7.83
CA PHE A 433 17.21 1.48 -7.90
C PHE A 433 16.16 1.54 -9.02
N LYS A 434 14.91 1.91 -8.71
CA LYS A 434 13.85 2.10 -9.71
C LYS A 434 13.87 3.54 -10.28
N SER A 435 14.83 3.81 -11.16
CA SER A 435 15.07 5.15 -11.77
C SER A 435 14.21 5.47 -13.00
N GLY A 436 14.73 5.23 -14.21
CA GLY A 436 14.12 5.66 -15.47
C GLY A 436 13.16 4.62 -16.08
N GLN A 437 13.70 3.74 -16.95
CA GLN A 437 12.90 2.80 -17.74
C GLN A 437 11.95 1.93 -16.89
N THR A 438 12.47 1.26 -15.86
CA THR A 438 11.65 0.35 -15.05
C THR A 438 10.56 1.09 -14.28
N LYS A 439 10.81 2.34 -13.86
CA LYS A 439 9.78 3.15 -13.19
C LYS A 439 8.62 3.46 -14.12
N ILE A 440 8.91 3.81 -15.38
CA ILE A 440 7.88 4.02 -16.41
C ILE A 440 7.17 2.71 -16.74
N LYS A 441 7.90 1.60 -16.87
CA LYS A 441 7.31 0.27 -17.11
C LYS A 441 6.27 -0.09 -16.04
N SER A 442 6.61 0.09 -14.75
CA SER A 442 5.68 -0.14 -13.63
C SER A 442 4.41 0.72 -13.70
N VAL A 443 4.50 1.94 -14.26
CA VAL A 443 3.34 2.81 -14.48
C VAL A 443 2.51 2.35 -15.68
N LEU A 444 3.17 2.04 -16.79
CA LEU A 444 2.48 1.70 -18.04
C LEU A 444 1.76 0.36 -17.95
N VAL A 445 2.39 -0.67 -17.38
CA VAL A 445 1.77 -1.99 -17.28
C VAL A 445 0.56 -1.95 -16.33
N ASP A 446 0.67 -1.25 -15.21
CA ASP A 446 -0.45 -1.01 -14.28
C ASP A 446 -1.60 -0.26 -14.98
N PHE A 447 -1.29 0.79 -15.73
CA PHE A 447 -2.28 1.52 -16.54
C PHE A 447 -2.95 0.63 -17.60
N LEU A 448 -2.18 -0.09 -18.41
CA LEU A 448 -2.70 -0.89 -19.52
C LEU A 448 -3.61 -2.00 -18.98
N VAL A 449 -3.13 -2.79 -18.02
CA VAL A 449 -3.90 -3.89 -17.42
C VAL A 449 -5.13 -3.35 -16.67
N GLY A 450 -4.97 -2.24 -15.93
CA GLY A 450 -6.07 -1.57 -15.21
C GLY A 450 -7.14 -1.00 -16.14
N ALA A 451 -6.77 -0.61 -17.37
CA ALA A 451 -7.68 -0.17 -18.42
C ALA A 451 -8.34 -1.33 -19.19
N GLY A 452 -8.05 -2.59 -18.85
CA GLY A 452 -8.56 -3.75 -19.59
C GLY A 452 -7.87 -3.98 -20.94
N ILE A 453 -6.68 -3.42 -21.15
CA ILE A 453 -5.83 -3.62 -22.33
C ILE A 453 -4.84 -4.72 -21.99
N LYS A 454 -4.63 -5.68 -22.90
CA LYS A 454 -3.78 -6.86 -22.66
C LYS A 454 -2.41 -6.69 -23.31
N PRO A 455 -1.36 -6.23 -22.59
CA PRO A 455 0.01 -6.36 -23.07
C PRO A 455 0.33 -7.81 -23.43
N VAL A 456 0.81 -8.03 -24.65
CA VAL A 456 1.24 -9.35 -25.15
C VAL A 456 2.73 -9.38 -25.49
N SER A 457 3.35 -8.21 -25.72
CA SER A 457 4.80 -8.09 -25.93
C SER A 457 5.36 -6.81 -25.33
N ILE A 458 6.49 -6.93 -24.63
CA ILE A 458 7.24 -5.85 -23.98
C ILE A 458 8.71 -6.03 -24.36
N ALA A 459 9.20 -5.20 -25.28
CA ALA A 459 10.61 -5.19 -25.68
C ALA A 459 11.34 -3.98 -25.10
N SER A 460 12.25 -4.21 -24.16
CA SER A 460 12.98 -3.16 -23.43
C SER A 460 14.46 -3.13 -23.76
N TYR A 461 14.85 -2.27 -24.70
CA TYR A 461 16.26 -2.03 -25.06
C TYR A 461 16.86 -0.88 -24.25
N ASN A 462 18.15 -0.99 -23.91
CA ASN A 462 18.91 0.05 -23.23
C ASN A 462 20.35 0.10 -23.74
N HIS A 463 20.93 1.29 -23.80
CA HIS A 463 22.38 1.45 -23.85
C HIS A 463 22.86 2.65 -23.04
N LEU A 464 24.07 2.52 -22.49
CA LEU A 464 24.75 3.52 -21.66
C LEU A 464 26.28 3.35 -21.74
N GLY A 465 27.02 4.42 -21.49
CA GLY A 465 28.47 4.51 -21.67
C GLY A 465 29.27 4.74 -20.39
N ASN A 466 28.61 4.89 -19.25
CA ASN A 466 29.23 5.03 -17.93
C ASN A 466 29.78 3.68 -17.40
N ASN A 467 30.37 3.71 -16.19
CA ASN A 467 30.98 2.52 -15.59
C ASN A 467 29.97 1.40 -15.28
N ASP A 468 28.70 1.74 -15.03
CA ASP A 468 27.65 0.73 -14.86
C ASP A 468 27.45 -0.06 -16.15
N GLY A 469 27.29 0.64 -17.30
CA GLY A 469 27.25 -0.02 -18.61
C GLY A 469 28.49 -0.86 -18.91
N LYS A 470 29.69 -0.38 -18.55
CA LYS A 470 30.94 -1.12 -18.74
C LYS A 470 30.94 -2.42 -17.93
N ASN A 471 30.51 -2.39 -16.67
CA ASN A 471 30.40 -3.57 -15.82
C ASN A 471 29.33 -4.55 -16.31
N LEU A 472 28.17 -4.05 -16.73
CA LEU A 472 27.06 -4.84 -17.25
C LEU A 472 27.31 -5.43 -18.66
N SER A 473 28.45 -5.14 -19.28
CA SER A 473 28.86 -5.80 -20.52
C SER A 473 29.23 -7.28 -20.31
N ALA A 474 29.55 -7.67 -19.07
CA ALA A 474 29.83 -9.05 -18.70
C ALA A 474 28.53 -9.84 -18.44
N PRO A 475 28.37 -11.06 -19.01
CA PRO A 475 27.11 -11.80 -18.95
C PRO A 475 26.58 -12.10 -17.54
N GLN A 476 27.47 -12.43 -16.59
CA GLN A 476 27.05 -12.78 -15.23
C GLN A 476 26.47 -11.59 -14.46
N GLN A 477 27.08 -10.40 -14.61
CA GLN A 477 26.59 -9.16 -14.01
C GLN A 477 25.32 -8.66 -14.73
N PHE A 478 25.23 -8.85 -16.06
CA PHE A 478 24.02 -8.58 -16.81
C PHE A 478 22.83 -9.41 -16.33
N ARG A 479 23.05 -10.72 -16.08
CA ARG A 479 21.99 -11.64 -15.63
C ARG A 479 21.27 -11.16 -14.37
N SER A 480 22.00 -10.58 -13.42
CA SER A 480 21.41 -9.99 -12.21
C SER A 480 20.44 -8.85 -12.55
N LYS A 481 20.83 -7.96 -13.46
CA LYS A 481 19.99 -6.83 -13.91
C LYS A 481 18.83 -7.28 -14.82
N GLU A 482 19.02 -8.35 -15.58
CA GLU A 482 17.98 -8.95 -16.41
C GLU A 482 16.82 -9.45 -15.53
N ILE A 483 17.13 -10.24 -14.50
CA ILE A 483 16.13 -10.78 -13.57
C ILE A 483 15.33 -9.66 -12.88
N SER A 484 16.00 -8.64 -12.33
CA SER A 484 15.32 -7.54 -11.62
C SER A 484 14.41 -6.70 -12.54
N LYS A 485 14.74 -6.61 -13.83
CA LYS A 485 13.95 -5.86 -14.83
C LYS A 485 12.79 -6.66 -15.41
N SER A 486 12.90 -7.99 -15.44
CA SER A 486 11.88 -8.86 -16.03
C SER A 486 10.68 -9.06 -15.11
N ASN A 487 10.91 -9.26 -13.80
CA ASN A 487 9.86 -9.65 -12.84
C ASN A 487 8.87 -8.53 -12.46
N VAL A 488 9.09 -7.30 -12.94
CA VAL A 488 8.31 -6.12 -12.55
C VAL A 488 6.86 -6.12 -13.07
N VAL A 489 6.54 -7.04 -13.99
CA VAL A 489 5.21 -7.13 -14.63
C VAL A 489 4.37 -8.28 -14.07
N ASP A 490 4.97 -9.19 -13.31
CA ASP A 490 4.37 -10.48 -12.94
C ASP A 490 3.12 -10.32 -12.05
N ASP A 491 3.17 -9.42 -11.07
CA ASP A 491 2.04 -9.17 -10.17
C ASP A 491 0.86 -8.50 -10.88
N MET A 492 1.11 -7.67 -11.90
CA MET A 492 0.06 -7.06 -12.71
C MET A 492 -0.61 -8.07 -13.62
N VAL A 493 0.16 -8.93 -14.28
CA VAL A 493 -0.37 -10.05 -15.07
C VAL A 493 -1.24 -10.96 -14.20
N ALA A 494 -0.73 -11.37 -13.04
CA ALA A 494 -1.45 -12.22 -12.10
C ALA A 494 -2.74 -11.58 -11.52
N SER A 495 -2.81 -10.24 -11.49
CA SER A 495 -3.97 -9.51 -10.95
C SER A 495 -5.22 -9.58 -11.83
N ASN A 496 -5.07 -9.88 -13.13
CA ASN A 496 -6.18 -9.81 -14.08
C ASN A 496 -6.36 -11.10 -14.90
N ARG A 497 -7.08 -12.04 -14.29
CA ARG A 497 -7.42 -13.35 -14.89
C ARG A 497 -8.41 -13.29 -16.06
N LEU A 498 -8.96 -12.11 -16.36
CA LEU A 498 -9.81 -11.91 -17.54
C LEU A 498 -8.98 -11.69 -18.80
N LEU A 499 -7.82 -11.04 -18.66
CA LEU A 499 -6.90 -10.78 -19.76
C LEU A 499 -5.92 -11.94 -19.97
N TYR A 500 -5.44 -12.53 -18.87
CA TYR A 500 -4.43 -13.58 -18.88
C TYR A 500 -4.98 -14.90 -18.32
N GLY A 501 -4.77 -15.98 -19.06
CA GLY A 501 -5.02 -17.33 -18.59
C GLY A 501 -4.00 -17.78 -17.52
N PRO A 502 -4.19 -18.99 -16.94
CA PRO A 502 -3.21 -19.58 -16.05
C PRO A 502 -1.84 -19.69 -16.73
N ASP A 503 -0.80 -19.22 -16.06
CA ASP A 503 0.60 -19.21 -16.53
C ASP A 503 0.83 -18.45 -17.86
N GLU A 504 -0.13 -17.64 -18.30
CA GLU A 504 0.02 -16.77 -19.47
C GLU A 504 0.77 -15.49 -19.09
N HIS A 505 1.83 -15.17 -19.84
CA HIS A 505 2.63 -13.97 -19.66
C HIS A 505 2.89 -13.31 -21.02
N PRO A 506 3.06 -11.97 -21.08
CA PRO A 506 3.53 -11.32 -22.28
C PRO A 506 4.96 -11.78 -22.61
N ASP A 507 5.30 -11.80 -23.90
CA ASP A 507 6.69 -11.88 -24.33
C ASP A 507 7.45 -10.68 -23.72
N HIS A 508 8.50 -10.95 -22.95
CA HIS A 508 9.25 -9.88 -22.28
C HIS A 508 10.74 -10.06 -22.50
N VAL A 509 11.35 -9.11 -23.22
CA VAL A 509 12.80 -9.11 -23.50
C VAL A 509 13.46 -7.86 -22.93
N VAL A 510 14.59 -8.05 -22.27
CA VAL A 510 15.41 -6.97 -21.71
C VAL A 510 16.79 -7.01 -22.33
N VAL A 511 17.25 -5.90 -22.89
CA VAL A 511 18.58 -5.77 -23.48
C VAL A 511 19.30 -4.57 -22.88
N ILE A 512 20.58 -4.75 -22.55
CA ILE A 512 21.49 -3.67 -22.15
C ILE A 512 22.77 -3.80 -22.98
N LYS A 513 23.22 -2.69 -23.57
CA LYS A 513 24.47 -2.61 -24.31
C LYS A 513 25.37 -1.50 -23.80
N TYR A 514 26.66 -1.76 -23.78
CA TYR A 514 27.67 -0.75 -23.48
C TYR A 514 27.98 0.06 -24.74
N VAL A 515 27.71 1.36 -24.70
CA VAL A 515 27.97 2.30 -25.79
C VAL A 515 28.69 3.51 -25.20
N PRO A 516 30.04 3.56 -25.21
CA PRO A 516 30.83 4.56 -24.49
C PRO A 516 30.41 6.01 -24.75
N TYR A 517 30.04 6.32 -26.01
CA TYR A 517 29.78 7.68 -26.48
C TYR A 517 28.68 8.41 -25.70
N VAL A 518 27.67 7.70 -25.19
CA VAL A 518 26.55 8.33 -24.48
C VAL A 518 26.82 8.61 -23.01
N GLY A 519 27.95 8.14 -22.45
CA GLY A 519 28.32 8.38 -21.06
C GLY A 519 27.20 7.97 -20.08
N ASP A 520 26.89 8.86 -19.13
CA ASP A 520 25.80 8.68 -18.15
C ASP A 520 24.38 8.86 -18.73
N SER A 521 24.28 9.43 -19.94
CA SER A 521 23.03 9.70 -20.67
C SER A 521 22.48 8.44 -21.32
N LYS A 522 22.04 7.51 -20.46
CA LYS A 522 21.41 6.25 -20.83
C LYS A 522 20.22 6.47 -21.76
N ARG A 523 20.14 5.68 -22.82
CA ARG A 523 18.98 5.64 -23.72
C ARG A 523 18.19 4.37 -23.49
N ALA A 524 16.91 4.52 -23.18
CA ALA A 524 15.93 3.44 -23.10
C ALA A 524 14.99 3.53 -24.31
N MET A 525 14.76 2.39 -24.95
CA MET A 525 13.83 2.25 -26.06
C MET A 525 12.93 1.07 -25.76
N ASP A 526 11.65 1.34 -25.57
CA ASP A 526 10.67 0.35 -25.17
C ASP A 526 9.56 0.27 -26.21
N GLU A 527 9.16 -0.95 -26.57
CA GLU A 527 7.95 -1.21 -27.35
C GLU A 527 6.98 -2.05 -26.51
N TYR A 528 5.74 -1.57 -26.39
CA TYR A 528 4.64 -2.29 -25.76
C TYR A 528 3.59 -2.58 -26.83
N THR A 529 3.39 -3.85 -27.16
CA THR A 529 2.31 -4.29 -28.04
C THR A 529 1.25 -5.01 -27.22
N SER A 530 0.00 -4.58 -27.40
CA SER A 530 -1.15 -5.06 -26.64
C SER A 530 -2.29 -5.47 -27.56
N GLU A 531 -3.02 -6.51 -27.17
CA GLU A 531 -4.32 -6.84 -27.75
C GLU A 531 -5.41 -5.94 -27.16
N ILE A 532 -6.32 -5.49 -28.03
CA ILE A 532 -7.50 -4.70 -27.68
C ILE A 532 -8.75 -5.34 -28.30
N MET A 533 -9.91 -4.69 -28.09
CA MET A 533 -11.22 -5.15 -28.53
C MET A 533 -11.23 -5.69 -29.97
N MET A 534 -11.92 -6.83 -30.18
CA MET A 534 -12.17 -7.45 -31.49
C MET A 534 -10.91 -7.82 -32.29
N GLY A 535 -9.80 -8.18 -31.62
CA GLY A 535 -8.55 -8.58 -32.26
C GLY A 535 -7.69 -7.41 -32.78
N GLY A 536 -8.05 -6.18 -32.41
CA GLY A 536 -7.23 -5.01 -32.68
C GLY A 536 -5.94 -5.04 -31.85
N HIS A 537 -4.97 -4.22 -32.27
CA HIS A 537 -3.69 -4.08 -31.56
C HIS A 537 -3.42 -2.62 -31.22
N ASN A 538 -2.80 -2.39 -30.07
CA ASN A 538 -2.22 -1.10 -29.68
C ASN A 538 -0.72 -1.26 -29.50
N THR A 539 0.06 -0.37 -30.12
CA THR A 539 1.53 -0.37 -29.99
C THR A 539 2.00 0.98 -29.50
N LEU A 540 2.78 0.98 -28.41
CA LEU A 540 3.44 2.16 -27.85
C LEU A 540 4.95 2.00 -28.03
N VAL A 541 5.57 2.92 -28.77
CA VAL A 541 7.03 3.01 -28.91
C VAL A 541 7.51 4.22 -28.11
N ILE A 542 8.39 3.98 -27.15
CA ILE A 542 8.86 4.99 -26.20
C ILE A 542 10.38 5.10 -26.31
N HIS A 543 10.86 6.32 -26.54
CA HIS A 543 12.27 6.66 -26.40
C HIS A 543 12.44 7.54 -25.17
N ASN A 544 13.27 7.10 -24.23
CA ASN A 544 13.56 7.82 -23.00
C ASN A 544 15.07 8.05 -22.86
N THR A 545 15.47 9.33 -22.90
CA THR A 545 16.84 9.74 -22.55
C THR A 545 16.90 10.02 -21.05
N CYS A 546 17.67 9.20 -20.34
CA CYS A 546 17.81 9.19 -18.89
C CYS A 546 19.24 9.57 -18.53
N GLU A 547 19.45 10.73 -17.88
CA GLU A 547 20.68 10.97 -17.14
C GLU A 547 20.64 10.10 -15.87
N ASP A 548 21.27 8.92 -15.93
CA ASP A 548 20.99 7.84 -14.99
C ASP A 548 21.33 8.21 -13.56
N SER A 549 22.47 8.86 -13.34
CA SER A 549 22.92 9.30 -12.02
C SER A 549 22.07 10.43 -11.45
N LEU A 550 21.57 11.34 -12.29
CA LEU A 550 20.64 12.40 -11.88
C LEU A 550 19.25 11.88 -11.54
N LEU A 551 18.85 10.72 -12.09
CA LEU A 551 17.62 10.02 -11.69
C LEU A 551 17.83 9.12 -10.46
N ALA A 552 19.00 8.50 -10.30
CA ALA A 552 19.30 7.58 -9.20
C ALA A 552 19.62 8.31 -7.89
N THR A 553 20.35 9.42 -7.94
CA THR A 553 20.79 10.17 -6.75
C THR A 553 19.63 10.64 -5.86
N PRO A 554 18.53 11.21 -6.40
CA PRO A 554 17.35 11.54 -5.59
C PRO A 554 16.67 10.32 -4.95
N LEU A 555 16.74 9.13 -5.58
CA LEU A 555 16.23 7.91 -4.98
C LEU A 555 17.07 7.45 -3.81
N ILE A 556 18.40 7.59 -3.90
CA ILE A 556 19.31 7.33 -2.77
C ILE A 556 18.91 8.23 -1.60
N LEU A 557 18.67 9.52 -1.86
CA LEU A 557 18.22 10.47 -0.85
C LEU A 557 16.89 10.04 -0.21
N ASP A 558 15.89 9.67 -1.02
CA ASP A 558 14.60 9.21 -0.51
C ASP A 558 14.71 7.89 0.29
N LEU A 559 15.57 6.97 -0.16
CA LEU A 559 15.82 5.69 0.51
C LEU A 559 16.37 5.90 1.92
N VAL A 560 17.37 6.79 2.07
CA VAL A 560 17.97 7.06 3.39
C VAL A 560 17.03 7.85 4.30
N ILE A 561 16.27 8.83 3.76
CA ILE A 561 15.33 9.63 4.56
C ILE A 561 14.15 8.77 5.04
N LEU A 562 13.54 8.00 4.16
CA LEU A 562 12.42 7.12 4.53
C LEU A 562 12.88 5.92 5.36
N GLY A 563 14.10 5.41 5.10
CA GLY A 563 14.74 4.38 5.90
C GLY A 563 14.96 4.84 7.35
N GLU A 564 15.51 6.05 7.52
CA GLU A 564 15.67 6.68 8.84
C GLU A 564 14.32 6.89 9.52
N LEU A 565 13.36 7.52 8.84
CA LEU A 565 12.04 7.81 9.41
C LEU A 565 11.34 6.55 9.92
N SER A 566 11.48 5.44 9.18
CA SER A 566 10.90 4.15 9.56
C SER A 566 11.44 3.60 10.89
N THR A 567 12.66 3.94 11.29
CA THR A 567 13.23 3.56 12.61
C THR A 567 12.51 4.21 13.78
N ARG A 568 11.80 5.31 13.53
CA ARG A 568 11.08 6.08 14.56
C ARG A 568 9.59 5.77 14.62
N ILE A 569 9.04 4.99 13.68
CA ILE A 569 7.62 4.65 13.62
C ILE A 569 7.37 3.30 14.28
N GLN A 570 6.40 3.26 15.19
CA GLN A 570 6.00 2.04 15.89
C GLN A 570 4.48 1.96 16.02
N LEU A 571 3.97 0.73 16.06
CA LEU A 571 2.54 0.42 16.20
C LEU A 571 2.29 -0.38 17.47
N ARG A 572 1.10 -0.25 18.06
CA ARG A 572 0.56 -1.20 19.04
C ARG A 572 -0.94 -1.35 18.87
N SER A 573 -1.50 -2.43 19.42
CA SER A 573 -2.95 -2.54 19.58
C SER A 573 -3.48 -1.40 20.47
N ALA A 574 -4.55 -0.74 20.04
CA ALA A 574 -5.26 0.23 20.85
C ALA A 574 -6.14 -0.43 21.92
N GLU A 575 -6.55 -1.68 21.69
CA GLU A 575 -7.43 -2.47 22.56
C GLU A 575 -6.68 -3.13 23.73
N LYS A 576 -5.39 -3.45 23.54
CA LYS A 576 -4.55 -4.10 24.55
C LYS A 576 -3.47 -3.13 25.01
N GLU A 577 -3.72 -2.40 26.09
CA GLU A 577 -2.78 -1.40 26.60
C GLU A 577 -1.43 -1.99 27.05
N SER A 578 -1.42 -3.25 27.49
CA SER A 578 -0.21 -4.01 27.82
C SER A 578 0.58 -4.53 26.61
N ALA A 579 0.06 -4.38 25.38
CA ALA A 579 0.76 -4.83 24.18
C ALA A 579 2.02 -3.99 23.94
N PRO A 580 3.14 -4.63 23.56
CA PRO A 580 4.36 -3.91 23.25
C PRO A 580 4.19 -3.04 22.00
N TRP A 581 4.94 -1.95 21.97
CA TRP A 581 5.13 -1.20 20.73
C TRP A 581 6.08 -1.96 19.82
N VAL A 582 5.63 -2.25 18.61
CA VAL A 582 6.39 -2.99 17.61
C VAL A 582 6.86 -2.04 16.50
N PRO A 583 8.13 -2.12 16.08
CA PRO A 583 8.61 -1.41 14.89
C PRO A 583 8.11 -2.07 13.61
N PHE A 584 8.48 -1.53 12.45
CA PHE A 584 8.39 -2.26 11.19
C PHE A 584 9.15 -3.59 11.27
N LYS A 585 8.79 -4.52 10.37
CA LYS A 585 9.60 -5.72 10.17
C LYS A 585 10.99 -5.33 9.62
N PRO A 586 12.04 -6.12 9.93
CA PRO A 586 13.41 -5.95 9.42
C PRO A 586 13.48 -5.76 7.89
N VAL A 587 12.73 -6.53 7.12
CA VAL A 587 12.59 -6.30 5.68
C VAL A 587 11.66 -5.11 5.43
N LEU A 588 12.24 -3.96 5.05
CA LEU A 588 11.55 -2.68 4.99
C LEU A 588 10.87 -2.45 3.63
N SER A 589 9.84 -3.23 3.33
CA SER A 589 9.11 -3.19 2.05
C SER A 589 8.40 -1.87 1.76
N LEU A 590 8.32 -0.94 2.72
CA LEU A 590 7.84 0.43 2.48
C LEU A 590 8.68 1.15 1.42
N LEU A 591 9.96 0.80 1.29
CA LEU A 591 10.88 1.40 0.33
C LEU A 591 10.73 0.87 -1.11
N SER A 592 9.77 -0.03 -1.36
CA SER A 592 9.57 -0.69 -2.67
C SER A 592 9.32 0.28 -3.85
N TYR A 593 8.80 1.48 -3.56
CA TYR A 593 8.65 2.55 -4.56
C TYR A 593 9.98 2.90 -5.25
N LEU A 594 11.09 2.74 -4.52
CA LEU A 594 12.44 3.15 -4.91
C LEU A 594 13.29 1.97 -5.44
N CYS A 595 12.79 0.73 -5.36
CA CYS A 595 13.50 -0.50 -5.73
C CYS A 595 12.79 -1.25 -6.88
N LYS A 596 13.54 -1.82 -7.83
CA LYS A 596 13.02 -2.55 -9.00
C LYS A 596 12.51 -3.94 -8.61
N ALA A 597 13.28 -4.64 -7.78
CA ALA A 597 12.95 -5.98 -7.30
C ALA A 597 12.79 -5.93 -5.78
N PRO A 598 11.64 -5.41 -5.28
CA PRO A 598 11.49 -5.13 -3.86
C PRO A 598 11.57 -6.39 -3.01
N LEU A 599 12.43 -6.37 -1.99
CA LEU A 599 12.48 -7.38 -0.94
C LEU A 599 11.23 -7.21 -0.04
N VAL A 600 10.51 -8.31 0.18
CA VAL A 600 9.30 -8.34 1.01
C VAL A 600 9.43 -9.33 2.16
N PRO A 601 8.76 -9.10 3.30
CA PRO A 601 8.78 -10.06 4.40
C PRO A 601 8.28 -11.44 3.97
N GLN A 602 8.86 -12.51 4.52
CA GLN A 602 8.52 -13.89 4.17
C GLN A 602 6.99 -14.13 4.21
N GLY A 603 6.48 -14.76 3.14
CA GLY A 603 5.04 -15.04 2.97
C GLY A 603 4.21 -13.86 2.47
N SER A 604 4.81 -12.69 2.23
CA SER A 604 4.13 -11.52 1.66
C SER A 604 4.22 -11.52 0.14
N GLN A 605 3.22 -10.94 -0.53
CA GLN A 605 3.23 -10.76 -1.98
C GLN A 605 4.10 -9.55 -2.36
N VAL A 606 4.86 -9.69 -3.45
CA VAL A 606 5.53 -8.57 -4.13
C VAL A 606 4.49 -7.71 -4.85
N VAL A 607 4.59 -6.39 -4.69
CA VAL A 607 3.76 -5.41 -5.39
C VAL A 607 4.70 -4.50 -6.17
N ASN A 608 4.62 -4.47 -7.50
CA ASN A 608 5.43 -3.60 -8.36
C ASN A 608 4.67 -2.37 -8.89
N SER A 609 3.33 -2.36 -8.79
CA SER A 609 2.49 -1.21 -9.14
C SER A 609 2.98 0.06 -8.42
N LEU A 610 3.48 1.02 -9.20
CA LEU A 610 4.14 2.20 -8.65
C LEU A 610 3.17 3.08 -7.85
N PHE A 611 1.91 3.18 -8.29
CA PHE A 611 0.87 3.95 -7.59
C PHE A 611 0.50 3.31 -6.25
N ARG A 612 0.38 1.98 -6.18
CA ARG A 612 0.12 1.26 -4.92
C ARG A 612 1.27 1.44 -3.93
N GLN A 613 2.51 1.37 -4.42
CA GLN A 613 3.70 1.61 -3.60
C GLN A 613 3.75 3.05 -3.06
N ARG A 614 3.44 4.05 -3.89
CA ARG A 614 3.36 5.46 -3.46
C ARG A 614 2.25 5.68 -2.44
N ALA A 615 1.05 5.14 -2.70
CA ALA A 615 -0.09 5.25 -1.80
C ALA A 615 0.22 4.61 -0.43
N ALA A 616 0.99 3.52 -0.38
CA ALA A 616 1.42 2.92 0.89
C ALA A 616 2.29 3.89 1.71
N ILE A 617 3.25 4.57 1.08
CA ILE A 617 4.06 5.62 1.74
C ILE A 617 3.16 6.74 2.26
N GLU A 618 2.35 7.33 1.39
CA GLU A 618 1.47 8.44 1.76
C GLU A 618 0.49 8.08 2.89
N ASN A 619 -0.14 6.91 2.82
CA ASN A 619 -1.12 6.46 3.82
C ASN A 619 -0.47 6.16 5.18
N ILE A 620 0.77 5.67 5.22
CA ILE A 620 1.51 5.51 6.49
C ILE A 620 1.84 6.88 7.09
N LEU A 621 2.33 7.83 6.28
CA LEU A 621 2.63 9.18 6.74
C LEU A 621 1.37 9.89 7.27
N ARG A 622 0.25 9.78 6.54
CA ARG A 622 -1.08 10.27 6.94
C ARG A 622 -1.55 9.64 8.25
N GLY A 623 -1.42 8.32 8.39
CA GLY A 623 -1.77 7.59 9.61
C GLY A 623 -1.00 8.08 10.83
N CYS A 624 0.28 8.44 10.68
CA CYS A 624 1.11 8.98 11.77
C CYS A 624 0.60 10.32 12.33
N ILE A 625 -0.15 11.10 11.53
CA ILE A 625 -0.76 12.38 11.93
C ILE A 625 -2.28 12.26 12.14
N GLY A 626 -2.81 11.03 12.19
CA GLY A 626 -4.23 10.77 12.45
C GLY A 626 -5.16 11.04 11.27
N LEU A 627 -4.63 11.18 10.05
CA LEU A 627 -5.44 11.29 8.84
C LEU A 627 -5.78 9.91 8.28
N PRO A 628 -7.01 9.69 7.77
CA PRO A 628 -7.40 8.44 7.16
C PRO A 628 -6.70 8.23 5.81
N PRO A 629 -6.61 6.98 5.30
CA PRO A 629 -6.19 6.71 3.94
C PRO A 629 -7.06 7.44 2.90
N ILE A 630 -6.48 7.79 1.76
CA ILE A 630 -7.21 8.46 0.68
C ILE A 630 -8.07 7.44 -0.07
N SER A 631 -9.38 7.69 -0.17
CA SER A 631 -10.33 6.82 -0.89
C SER A 631 -10.70 7.29 -2.29
N HIS A 632 -10.45 8.57 -2.61
CA HIS A 632 -10.82 9.23 -3.87
C HIS A 632 -12.31 9.16 -4.24
N MET A 633 -13.20 8.83 -3.29
CA MET A 633 -14.63 8.71 -3.58
C MET A 633 -15.30 10.06 -3.85
N THR A 634 -14.82 11.14 -3.22
CA THR A 634 -15.34 12.52 -3.34
C THR A 634 -16.87 12.60 -3.28
N LEU A 635 -17.49 11.85 -2.37
CA LEU A 635 -18.94 11.67 -2.34
C LEU A 635 -19.65 13.01 -2.19
N GLU A 636 -19.12 13.90 -1.35
CA GLU A 636 -19.62 15.25 -1.09
C GLU A 636 -19.75 16.13 -2.34
N GLN A 637 -18.98 15.85 -3.40
CA GLN A 637 -19.08 16.52 -4.69
C GLN A 637 -20.03 15.78 -5.65
N ARG A 638 -20.24 14.48 -5.45
CA ARG A 638 -21.05 13.61 -6.31
C ARG A 638 -22.51 13.53 -5.88
N PHE A 639 -22.78 13.78 -4.60
CA PHE A 639 -24.10 13.71 -4.00
C PHE A 639 -24.38 14.99 -3.23
N ASP A 640 -25.60 15.50 -3.34
CA ASP A 640 -26.05 16.59 -2.49
C ASP A 640 -26.38 16.06 -1.10
N PHE A 641 -25.39 16.08 -0.20
CA PHE A 641 -25.59 15.61 1.18
C PHE A 641 -26.64 16.42 1.94
N SER A 642 -26.94 17.66 1.53
CA SER A 642 -27.99 18.45 2.17
C SER A 642 -29.36 17.79 1.99
N THR A 643 -29.58 17.06 0.90
CA THR A 643 -30.82 16.29 0.67
C THR A 643 -30.95 15.06 1.57
N ILE A 644 -29.84 14.58 2.14
CA ILE A 644 -29.79 13.41 3.00
C ILE A 644 -29.84 13.82 4.49
N THR A 645 -29.28 14.97 4.84
CA THR A 645 -29.24 15.50 6.22
C THR A 645 -30.42 16.42 6.57
N ASN A 646 -31.29 16.77 5.62
CA ASN A 646 -32.49 17.54 5.90
C ASN A 646 -33.44 16.71 6.76
N GLU A 647 -33.49 16.99 8.06
CA GLU A 647 -34.69 16.73 8.86
C GLU A 647 -35.89 17.31 8.09
N PRO A 648 -37.02 16.58 7.98
CA PRO A 648 -38.20 17.13 7.34
C PRO A 648 -38.58 18.43 8.07
N PRO A 649 -38.92 19.51 7.36
CA PRO A 649 -39.26 20.77 8.01
C PRO A 649 -40.42 20.50 8.97
N LEU A 650 -40.15 20.68 10.27
CA LEU A 650 -41.20 20.69 11.30
C LEU A 650 -42.28 21.64 10.80
N LYS A 651 -43.47 21.11 10.50
CA LYS A 651 -44.65 21.92 10.23
C LYS A 651 -44.82 22.87 11.41
N ARG A 652 -44.42 24.14 11.24
CA ARG A 652 -44.81 25.21 12.16
C ARG A 652 -46.33 25.20 12.20
N VAL A 653 -46.88 24.74 13.31
CA VAL A 653 -48.28 24.97 13.66
C VAL A 653 -48.48 26.48 13.63
N LYS A 654 -49.29 26.96 12.68
CA LYS A 654 -49.74 28.35 12.64
C LYS A 654 -50.46 28.64 13.96
N ILE A 655 -49.81 29.36 14.86
CA ILE A 655 -50.52 30.16 15.85
C ILE A 655 -51.04 31.39 15.09
N LEU A 656 -52.36 31.48 15.01
CA LEU A 656 -53.07 32.66 14.49
C LEU A 656 -52.67 33.90 15.30
N GLY A 657 -52.27 34.98 14.60
CA GLY A 657 -52.13 36.28 15.25
C GLY A 657 -51.40 37.35 14.44
N GLN A 658 -52.10 37.96 13.48
CA GLN A 658 -51.98 39.38 13.10
C GLN A 658 -50.74 39.89 12.31
N PRO A 659 -50.86 41.05 11.59
CA PRO A 659 -50.69 41.07 10.14
C PRO A 659 -49.52 41.91 9.59
N CYS A 660 -49.21 41.63 8.32
CA CYS A 660 -48.62 42.48 7.27
C CYS A 660 -47.77 43.70 7.64
N SER A 661 -46.53 43.70 7.14
CA SER A 661 -46.04 44.82 6.33
C SER A 661 -45.22 44.30 5.14
N VAL A 662 -45.43 44.95 4.00
CA VAL A 662 -44.89 44.66 2.67
C VAL A 662 -43.72 45.62 2.41
N GLU A 663 -42.91 45.30 1.39
CA GLU A 663 -41.95 46.17 0.66
C GLU A 663 -40.50 46.18 1.17
N SER A 664 -39.46 46.30 0.35
CA SER A 664 -39.25 46.13 -1.10
C SER A 664 -37.74 46.18 -1.33
N VAL A 665 -37.32 45.68 -2.49
CA VAL A 665 -35.93 45.62 -2.99
C VAL A 665 -35.37 47.01 -3.28
N THR A 666 -34.07 47.28 -3.01
CA THR A 666 -33.14 47.95 -3.97
C THR A 666 -31.68 48.06 -3.50
N ASN A 667 -30.79 47.90 -4.49
CA ASN A 667 -29.33 47.99 -4.48
C ASN A 667 -28.76 49.38 -4.14
N GLY A 668 -27.53 49.45 -3.60
CA GLY A 668 -26.74 50.68 -3.59
C GLY A 668 -25.33 50.57 -2.97
N LYS A 669 -24.30 50.83 -3.80
CA LYS A 669 -22.84 50.73 -3.59
C LYS A 669 -22.17 51.55 -2.46
N LYS A 670 -21.06 50.97 -1.96
CA LYS A 670 -19.72 51.51 -1.54
C LYS A 670 -19.61 52.72 -0.60
N LEU A 671 -18.76 52.57 0.43
CA LEU A 671 -17.70 53.54 0.80
C LEU A 671 -16.66 52.91 1.77
N HIS A 672 -15.37 53.10 1.45
CA HIS A 672 -14.23 52.92 2.34
C HIS A 672 -13.93 54.23 3.09
N ALA A 673 -13.54 54.16 4.36
CA ALA A 673 -12.57 55.07 4.99
C ALA A 673 -12.01 54.49 6.31
N ASN A 674 -10.72 54.75 6.53
CA ASN A 674 -9.84 54.28 7.61
C ASN A 674 -10.12 54.88 9.00
N GLY A 675 -9.64 54.19 10.05
CA GLY A 675 -9.42 54.78 11.38
C GLY A 675 -8.84 53.80 12.40
N HIS A 676 -7.56 53.99 12.76
CA HIS A 676 -6.77 53.18 13.70
C HIS A 676 -6.95 53.64 15.17
N THR A 677 -6.68 52.73 16.12
CA THR A 677 -6.40 52.89 17.58
C THR A 677 -7.58 53.32 18.48
N ASN A 678 -7.80 52.85 19.72
CA ASN A 678 -6.91 52.38 20.80
C ASN A 678 -7.60 51.33 21.69
N GLY A 679 -6.81 50.49 22.37
CA GLY A 679 -7.30 49.51 23.36
C GLY A 679 -7.63 50.10 24.73
N SER A 680 -8.36 49.33 25.53
CA SER A 680 -8.27 49.33 27.01
C SER A 680 -8.90 48.07 27.59
N ALA A 681 -8.06 47.25 28.21
CA ALA A 681 -8.44 46.23 29.17
C ALA A 681 -9.10 46.85 30.41
N LYS A 682 -10.05 46.15 31.03
CA LYS A 682 -10.36 46.32 32.45
C LYS A 682 -10.47 44.96 33.13
N LEU A 683 -9.51 44.73 34.02
CA LEU A 683 -9.59 43.82 35.14
C LEU A 683 -10.79 44.18 36.04
N ALA A 684 -11.42 43.16 36.60
CA ALA A 684 -12.09 43.25 37.89
C ALA A 684 -11.34 42.31 38.85
N THR A 685 -10.72 42.89 39.87
CA THR A 685 -10.09 42.21 41.01
C THR A 685 -10.89 42.48 42.28
N ASN A 686 -10.73 41.52 43.22
CA ASN A 686 -10.98 41.54 44.67
C ASN A 686 -12.28 40.87 45.14
N GLY A 687 -12.28 40.01 46.17
CA GLY A 687 -11.25 39.71 47.19
C GLY A 687 -11.37 38.25 47.68
N ASN A 688 -10.30 37.63 48.19
CA ASN A 688 -9.64 37.75 49.52
C ASN A 688 -10.06 36.60 50.45
N GLY A 689 -9.07 35.93 51.05
CA GLY A 689 -9.32 35.04 52.18
C GLY A 689 -8.19 34.07 52.54
N HIS A 690 -7.03 34.63 52.95
CA HIS A 690 -5.94 34.07 53.77
C HIS A 690 -5.11 32.86 53.31
#